data_AF-A0A8T9ATH6-F1
#
_entry.id   AF-A0A8T9ATH6-F1
#
_cell.length_a   1.000
_cell.length_b   1.000
_cell.length_c   1.000
_cell.angle_alpha   90.00
_cell.angle_beta   90.00
_cell.angle_gamma   90.00
#
_symmetry.space_group_name_H-M   'P 1'
#
loop_
_entity.id
_entity.type
_entity.pdbx_description
1 polymer ?
#
loop_
_entity_poly.entity_id
_entity_poly.type
_entity_poly.pdbx_seq_one_letter_code
_entity_poly.pdbx_strand_id
1 'polypeptide(L)'
;MARPATAAVRLLTGEREPVRLATTANILLHGLQTIDGVATKVGDRVLVKNQIDARTNGIYTASEGQWFRAADARTSRTMQKGTTAFVQEGPTNGEITFRFNTLAPVVDTDPIDITGDGDALHRSDLLDEDNMASNSATKVPSQQSVKAFVESRTARYSTEFGFVDDGAAGANTGTNNDAAWAAAKATLTHGETLVMVRKNTGMFYFATTSDFTGILINATSNPTFSGPNVYADRTSAQRDSKAPAVTVTGTGKLLFNSTVLNVTFMHHSEPVDKVDFLTDGDVAYDEPVPVDMSGAQISMLKTPWPNGNTFAASTNGITKTMNDIQINRATADTSVVQIAGIVPEPTCQYSWVIGYNTGDVGYAVFAYEGGYHCIYAAIGGSIFHRKVTGPATWAEVAVSHFGDGTAASNEPAYTFCGASITVDMLTPTKYQVGLNGVVIAEGELPSPCQYLGPGIYFAPALTGISHYLNFTKTRNPTRLAQRPVRAMFVGDSKMDDIIIGWPRDIARIMQGSMGTQWEYTKNIAVAGETLAQQLTRLLAENMTGYTDVFVGLGTNDAQGNLSTTTFETNLGLLFDQALSLGARLHVLLTPAFFDRADGFAKTGFANQGQNSAGGQRVPAYREIMRRVCATYRASGNKISVTDVGKICGPSLARYLTWASDQNRVDTNVFDNIHESRLARTKIAQGVARAAYGIATTRRTRAYPVTGIPAGWYTNNWAALTSPVFWMDERGYKHIDGIISNAAGANLADGTQVLQLPTYMRPSRTIWLPTVTQKANTQGWIEIQSTGVVAVYGVDSTNKFMRLSDAHWE
;
A
#
# COMPACT_ATOMS: atom_id res chain seq x y z
N MET A 1 -39.74 -43.98 110.78
CA MET A 1 -38.33 -43.54 110.68
C MET A 1 -38.21 -42.54 109.55
N ALA A 2 -37.84 -41.31 109.87
CA ALA A 2 -37.73 -40.19 108.94
C ALA A 2 -36.45 -40.31 108.09
N ARG A 3 -36.53 -40.03 106.78
CA ARG A 3 -35.35 -39.79 105.94
C ARG A 3 -34.81 -38.39 106.25
N PRO A 4 -33.51 -38.21 106.49
CA PRO A 4 -32.96 -36.88 106.76
C PRO A 4 -33.02 -36.02 105.50
N ALA A 5 -33.40 -34.76 105.68
CA ALA A 5 -33.35 -33.73 104.67
C ALA A 5 -31.89 -33.42 104.32
N THR A 6 -31.41 -33.94 103.19
CA THR A 6 -30.22 -33.39 102.55
C THR A 6 -30.64 -32.14 101.79
N ALA A 7 -30.22 -30.98 102.27
CA ALA A 7 -30.38 -29.71 101.58
C ALA A 7 -29.74 -29.80 100.19
N ALA A 8 -30.56 -29.90 99.15
CA ALA A 8 -30.11 -29.71 97.78
C ALA A 8 -29.73 -28.24 97.61
N VAL A 9 -28.45 -28.00 97.33
CA VAL A 9 -27.97 -26.75 96.73
C VAL A 9 -28.83 -26.49 95.50
N ARG A 10 -29.74 -25.52 95.61
CA ARG A 10 -30.59 -25.05 94.53
C ARG A 10 -29.72 -24.29 93.54
N LEU A 11 -29.06 -25.02 92.64
CA LEU A 11 -28.61 -24.46 91.37
C LEU A 11 -29.88 -23.94 90.65
N LEU A 12 -30.03 -22.62 90.58
CA LEU A 12 -30.97 -21.94 89.69
C LEU A 12 -30.46 -22.06 88.24
N THR A 13 -30.25 -23.29 87.77
CA THR A 13 -30.03 -23.53 86.34
C THR A 13 -31.38 -23.35 85.64
N GLY A 14 -31.38 -22.61 84.53
CA GLY A 14 -32.60 -22.38 83.74
C GLY A 14 -33.23 -23.67 83.22
N GLU A 15 -32.54 -24.80 83.25
CA GLU A 15 -33.05 -26.06 82.73
C GLU A 15 -33.87 -26.84 83.77
N ARG A 16 -35.03 -27.33 83.35
CA ARG A 16 -35.89 -28.26 84.10
C ARG A 16 -35.46 -29.70 83.86
N GLU A 17 -35.85 -30.59 84.75
CA GLU A 17 -35.71 -32.03 84.48
C GLU A 17 -36.28 -32.36 83.10
N PRO A 18 -35.55 -33.15 82.28
CA PRO A 18 -36.01 -33.55 80.97
C PRO A 18 -37.44 -34.08 81.02
N VAL A 19 -38.23 -33.73 80.01
CA VAL A 19 -39.53 -34.33 79.80
C VAL A 19 -39.36 -35.49 78.85
N ARG A 20 -40.15 -36.55 79.03
CA ARG A 20 -40.12 -37.68 78.11
C ARG A 20 -40.68 -37.26 76.75
N LEU A 21 -41.83 -36.57 76.78
CA LEU A 21 -42.62 -36.24 75.59
C LEU A 21 -43.03 -34.77 75.59
N ALA A 22 -43.32 -34.23 74.41
CA ALA A 22 -43.94 -32.91 74.25
C ALA A 22 -45.16 -32.97 73.33
N THR A 23 -46.21 -32.22 73.66
CA THR A 23 -47.44 -32.21 72.87
C THR A 23 -47.20 -31.69 71.45
N THR A 24 -47.91 -32.26 70.48
CA THR A 24 -48.02 -31.76 69.09
C THR A 24 -49.37 -31.09 68.79
N ALA A 25 -50.36 -31.25 69.69
CA ALA A 25 -51.68 -30.63 69.61
C ALA A 25 -52.28 -30.42 71.02
N ASN A 26 -53.49 -29.86 71.10
CA ASN A 26 -54.25 -29.73 72.34
C ASN A 26 -54.66 -31.11 72.89
N ILE A 27 -54.54 -31.33 74.19
CA ILE A 27 -54.83 -32.61 74.85
C ILE A 27 -55.75 -32.44 76.05
N LEU A 28 -56.41 -33.51 76.51
CA LEU A 28 -57.06 -33.54 77.82
C LEU A 28 -56.00 -33.75 78.91
N LEU A 29 -56.10 -33.09 80.06
CA LEU A 29 -55.17 -33.30 81.19
C LEU A 29 -55.71 -34.39 82.13
N HIS A 30 -56.08 -35.54 81.56
CA HIS A 30 -56.65 -36.68 82.29
C HIS A 30 -56.40 -37.99 81.54
N GLY A 31 -56.10 -39.07 82.27
CA GLY A 31 -55.90 -40.41 81.73
C GLY A 31 -54.60 -40.58 80.94
N LEU A 32 -54.17 -41.82 80.75
CA LEU A 32 -53.01 -42.13 79.92
C LEU A 32 -53.35 -41.95 78.44
N GLN A 33 -52.51 -41.24 77.70
CA GLN A 33 -52.74 -40.83 76.31
C GLN A 33 -51.50 -41.06 75.44
N THR A 34 -51.66 -40.96 74.13
CA THR A 34 -50.53 -40.96 73.19
C THR A 34 -50.10 -39.53 72.90
N ILE A 35 -48.87 -39.17 73.24
CA ILE A 35 -48.29 -37.84 73.01
C ILE A 35 -47.13 -37.99 72.03
N ASP A 36 -47.15 -37.20 70.96
CA ASP A 36 -46.15 -37.26 69.89
C ASP A 36 -45.86 -38.71 69.44
N GLY A 37 -46.92 -39.46 69.11
CA GLY A 37 -46.81 -40.84 68.65
C GLY A 37 -46.46 -41.89 69.71
N VAL A 38 -46.17 -41.51 70.97
CA VAL A 38 -45.78 -42.45 72.04
C VAL A 38 -46.79 -42.48 73.19
N ALA A 39 -47.14 -43.68 73.66
CA ALA A 39 -48.05 -43.85 74.80
C ALA A 39 -47.39 -43.46 76.13
N THR A 40 -48.08 -42.63 76.91
CA THR A 40 -47.66 -42.23 78.27
C THR A 40 -47.93 -43.33 79.30
N LYS A 41 -47.08 -43.42 80.32
CA LYS A 41 -47.25 -44.24 81.53
C LYS A 41 -47.45 -43.35 82.75
N VAL A 42 -48.02 -43.91 83.83
CA VAL A 42 -48.15 -43.19 85.11
C VAL A 42 -46.77 -42.73 85.58
N GLY A 43 -46.62 -41.43 85.84
CA GLY A 43 -45.36 -40.82 86.26
C GLY A 43 -44.57 -40.14 85.14
N ASP A 44 -44.92 -40.33 83.87
CA ASP A 44 -44.21 -39.69 82.75
C ASP A 44 -44.32 -38.17 82.81
N ARG A 45 -43.18 -37.48 82.61
CA ARG A 45 -43.13 -36.03 82.50
C ARG A 45 -43.41 -35.62 81.05
N VAL A 46 -44.43 -34.79 80.85
CA VAL A 46 -44.86 -34.33 79.52
C VAL A 46 -44.84 -32.81 79.47
N LEU A 47 -44.13 -32.24 78.48
CA LEU A 47 -44.21 -30.82 78.17
C LEU A 47 -45.47 -30.54 77.34
N VAL A 48 -46.45 -29.94 78.00
CA VAL A 48 -47.70 -29.51 77.40
C VAL A 48 -47.53 -28.06 76.93
N LYS A 49 -47.36 -27.88 75.63
CA LYS A 49 -47.07 -26.57 74.99
C LYS A 49 -48.14 -26.09 74.00
N ASN A 50 -49.09 -26.95 73.63
CA ASN A 50 -50.09 -26.65 72.60
C ASN A 50 -51.54 -26.68 73.12
N GLN A 51 -51.78 -26.30 74.38
CA GLN A 51 -53.16 -26.14 74.85
C GLN A 51 -53.83 -24.97 74.14
N ILE A 52 -55.14 -25.10 73.87
CA ILE A 52 -55.97 -24.00 73.37
C ILE A 52 -55.95 -22.84 74.38
N ASP A 53 -56.09 -23.19 75.66
CA ASP A 53 -55.90 -22.25 76.75
C ASP A 53 -54.42 -22.26 77.19
N ALA A 54 -53.62 -21.36 76.62
CA ALA A 54 -52.18 -21.27 76.89
C ALA A 54 -51.83 -21.04 78.37
N ARG A 55 -52.78 -20.63 79.21
CA ARG A 55 -52.59 -20.57 80.68
C ARG A 55 -52.32 -21.94 81.28
N THR A 56 -52.83 -22.99 80.65
CA THR A 56 -52.66 -24.39 81.06
C THR A 56 -51.40 -25.04 80.49
N ASN A 57 -50.63 -24.37 79.63
CA ASN A 57 -49.33 -24.89 79.17
C ASN A 57 -48.33 -25.01 80.32
N GLY A 58 -47.48 -26.03 80.29
CA GLY A 58 -46.43 -26.29 81.27
C GLY A 58 -45.97 -27.73 81.28
N ILE A 59 -45.25 -28.14 82.32
CA ILE A 59 -44.81 -29.54 82.47
C ILE A 59 -45.78 -30.26 83.40
N TYR A 60 -46.28 -31.41 82.96
CA TYR A 60 -47.25 -32.24 83.69
C TYR A 60 -46.71 -33.64 83.96
N THR A 61 -47.22 -34.27 85.01
CA THR A 61 -47.00 -35.69 85.29
C THR A 61 -48.25 -36.47 84.89
N ALA A 62 -48.08 -37.43 83.96
CA ALA A 62 -49.16 -38.26 83.46
C ALA A 62 -49.69 -39.22 84.54
N SER A 63 -51.02 -39.41 84.59
CA SER A 63 -51.70 -40.34 85.50
C SER A 63 -52.93 -40.98 84.84
N GLU A 64 -53.48 -42.04 85.44
CA GLU A 64 -54.76 -42.64 85.01
C GLU A 64 -55.98 -41.73 85.30
N GLY A 65 -55.82 -40.79 86.23
CA GLY A 65 -56.81 -39.77 86.57
C GLY A 65 -56.39 -38.39 86.04
N GLN A 66 -56.69 -37.33 86.80
CA GLN A 66 -56.27 -35.97 86.46
C GLN A 66 -54.74 -35.84 86.44
N TRP A 67 -54.21 -35.14 85.43
CA TRP A 67 -52.79 -34.79 85.36
C TRP A 67 -52.54 -33.52 86.15
N PHE A 68 -51.50 -33.54 86.97
CA PHE A 68 -51.07 -32.38 87.73
C PHE A 68 -49.74 -31.87 87.17
N ARG A 69 -49.53 -30.54 87.22
CA ARG A 69 -48.23 -29.95 86.87
C ARG A 69 -47.11 -30.63 87.65
N ALA A 70 -45.94 -30.83 87.07
CA ALA A 70 -44.79 -31.41 87.75
C ALA A 70 -44.36 -30.52 88.93
N ALA A 71 -43.91 -31.11 90.04
CA ALA A 71 -43.64 -30.37 91.28
C ALA A 71 -42.62 -29.23 91.12
N ASP A 72 -41.68 -29.38 90.20
CA ASP A 72 -40.64 -28.41 89.83
C ASP A 72 -41.09 -27.38 88.77
N ALA A 73 -42.35 -27.41 88.35
CA ALA A 73 -42.95 -26.52 87.33
C ALA A 73 -44.36 -26.01 87.76
N ARG A 74 -44.50 -25.55 89.01
CA ARG A 74 -45.77 -25.04 89.60
C ARG A 74 -45.74 -23.58 90.04
N THR A 75 -44.64 -22.86 89.83
CA THR A 75 -44.49 -21.48 90.28
C THR A 75 -44.00 -20.57 89.17
N SER A 76 -44.31 -19.27 89.28
CA SER A 76 -43.80 -18.22 88.38
C SER A 76 -42.29 -18.28 88.20
N ARG A 77 -41.55 -18.47 89.30
CA ARG A 77 -40.08 -18.57 89.28
C ARG A 77 -39.59 -19.81 88.53
N THR A 78 -40.34 -20.90 88.57
CA THR A 78 -39.95 -22.15 87.91
C THR A 78 -40.30 -22.18 86.43
N MET A 79 -41.17 -21.29 85.96
CA MET A 79 -41.59 -21.22 84.55
C MET A 79 -41.23 -19.85 83.95
N GLN A 80 -40.19 -19.23 84.50
CA GLN A 80 -39.72 -17.91 84.10
C GLN A 80 -39.14 -17.95 82.68
N LYS A 81 -39.21 -16.83 81.96
CA LYS A 81 -38.56 -16.65 80.66
C LYS A 81 -37.09 -17.10 80.72
N GLY A 82 -36.69 -17.91 79.74
CA GLY A 82 -35.37 -18.51 79.68
C GLY A 82 -35.25 -19.85 80.41
N THR A 83 -36.32 -20.31 81.08
CA THR A 83 -36.36 -21.70 81.54
C THR A 83 -36.39 -22.62 80.31
N THR A 84 -35.65 -23.73 80.33
CA THR A 84 -35.64 -24.72 79.24
C THR A 84 -36.07 -26.10 79.69
N ALA A 85 -36.55 -26.92 78.77
CA ALA A 85 -36.84 -28.34 78.97
C ALA A 85 -36.45 -29.12 77.72
N PHE A 86 -35.56 -30.10 77.88
CA PHE A 86 -35.19 -31.04 76.81
C PHE A 86 -36.22 -32.17 76.70
N VAL A 87 -36.61 -32.51 75.48
CA VAL A 87 -37.57 -33.60 75.19
C VAL A 87 -36.82 -34.84 74.75
N GLN A 88 -37.04 -35.96 75.42
CA GLN A 88 -36.24 -37.17 75.22
C GLN A 88 -36.67 -38.01 74.02
N GLU A 89 -37.97 -38.08 73.71
CA GLU A 89 -38.50 -38.92 72.64
C GLU A 89 -39.75 -38.28 72.00
N GLY A 90 -40.18 -38.86 70.88
CA GLY A 90 -41.28 -38.36 70.05
C GLY A 90 -40.78 -38.04 68.64
N PRO A 91 -41.46 -38.47 67.57
CA PRO A 91 -41.00 -38.22 66.20
C PRO A 91 -40.93 -36.75 65.81
N THR A 92 -41.73 -35.88 66.44
CA THR A 92 -41.80 -34.45 66.08
C THR A 92 -40.93 -33.59 66.97
N ASN A 93 -40.94 -33.86 68.27
CA ASN A 93 -40.34 -32.99 69.28
C ASN A 93 -39.16 -33.62 70.02
N GLY A 94 -38.83 -34.90 69.77
CA GLY A 94 -37.69 -35.57 70.39
C GLY A 94 -36.37 -34.85 70.07
N GLU A 95 -35.47 -34.83 71.04
CA GLU A 95 -34.15 -34.19 70.98
C GLU A 95 -34.17 -32.65 70.81
N ILE A 96 -35.34 -32.02 70.91
CA ILE A 96 -35.46 -30.56 70.87
C ILE A 96 -35.49 -29.98 72.29
N THR A 97 -34.67 -28.96 72.52
CA THR A 97 -34.77 -28.10 73.72
C THR A 97 -35.84 -27.04 73.50
N PHE A 98 -36.85 -27.02 74.37
CA PHE A 98 -37.87 -25.98 74.39
C PHE A 98 -37.57 -24.94 75.45
N ARG A 99 -37.83 -23.67 75.13
CA ARG A 99 -37.65 -22.52 76.02
C ARG A 99 -38.98 -21.87 76.37
N PHE A 100 -39.18 -21.60 77.65
CA PHE A 100 -40.26 -20.77 78.17
C PHE A 100 -39.96 -19.30 77.85
N ASN A 101 -40.93 -18.59 77.29
CA ASN A 101 -40.76 -17.22 76.82
C ASN A 101 -41.52 -16.18 77.65
N THR A 102 -42.51 -16.58 78.46
CA THR A 102 -43.30 -15.65 79.28
C THR A 102 -42.49 -15.15 80.50
N LEU A 103 -42.44 -13.83 80.69
CA LEU A 103 -41.77 -13.21 81.84
C LEU A 103 -42.71 -13.17 83.06
N ALA A 104 -42.25 -13.71 84.19
CA ALA A 104 -42.89 -13.77 85.50
C ALA A 104 -44.36 -14.27 85.48
N PRO A 105 -44.68 -15.40 84.82
CA PRO A 105 -46.06 -15.84 84.65
C PRO A 105 -46.73 -16.18 85.99
N VAL A 106 -47.96 -15.71 86.22
CA VAL A 106 -48.85 -16.20 87.27
C VAL A 106 -49.51 -17.49 86.78
N VAL A 107 -49.19 -18.61 87.42
CA VAL A 107 -49.66 -19.94 87.01
C VAL A 107 -51.19 -20.00 87.05
N ASP A 108 -51.78 -20.58 85.99
CA ASP A 108 -53.22 -20.72 85.74
C ASP A 108 -53.99 -19.40 85.46
N THR A 109 -53.30 -18.25 85.53
CA THR A 109 -53.85 -16.92 85.19
C THR A 109 -53.25 -16.37 83.90
N ASP A 110 -51.93 -16.45 83.71
CA ASP A 110 -51.23 -15.85 82.57
C ASP A 110 -50.93 -16.89 81.47
N PRO A 111 -51.00 -16.53 80.17
CA PRO A 111 -50.57 -17.39 79.07
C PRO A 111 -49.09 -17.77 79.15
N ILE A 112 -48.77 -19.06 78.99
CA ILE A 112 -47.40 -19.58 79.04
C ILE A 112 -46.95 -19.99 77.62
N ASP A 113 -46.06 -19.17 77.03
CA ASP A 113 -45.49 -19.39 75.70
C ASP A 113 -44.19 -20.22 75.78
N ILE A 114 -44.08 -21.21 74.90
CA ILE A 114 -43.01 -22.22 74.87
C ILE A 114 -42.65 -22.53 73.41
N THR A 115 -41.41 -22.26 73.00
CA THR A 115 -40.91 -22.48 71.62
C THR A 115 -39.66 -23.36 71.59
N GLY A 116 -39.44 -24.13 70.52
CA GLY A 116 -38.23 -24.95 70.35
C GLY A 116 -37.11 -24.18 69.65
N ASP A 117 -35.86 -24.35 70.10
CA ASP A 117 -34.67 -23.73 69.49
C ASP A 117 -34.16 -24.55 68.28
N GLY A 118 -35.02 -24.78 67.28
CA GLY A 118 -34.73 -25.56 66.07
C GLY A 118 -33.92 -24.80 65.01
N ASP A 119 -32.72 -24.32 65.37
CA ASP A 119 -31.86 -23.51 64.49
C ASP A 119 -30.79 -24.37 63.77
N ALA A 120 -31.17 -24.95 62.63
CA ALA A 120 -30.24 -25.51 61.64
C ALA A 120 -30.59 -24.94 60.25
N LEU A 121 -29.66 -24.24 59.61
CA LEU A 121 -29.73 -23.73 58.23
C LEU A 121 -30.53 -24.67 57.31
N HIS A 122 -31.64 -24.20 56.73
CA HIS A 122 -32.47 -25.03 55.86
C HIS A 122 -31.89 -25.12 54.44
N ARG A 123 -32.10 -26.26 53.77
CA ARG A 123 -31.64 -26.53 52.39
C ARG A 123 -32.10 -25.45 51.37
N SER A 124 -33.13 -24.67 51.68
CA SER A 124 -33.65 -23.55 50.86
C SER A 124 -32.81 -22.28 50.90
N ASP A 125 -31.84 -22.19 51.81
CA ASP A 125 -31.01 -20.99 52.04
C ASP A 125 -29.67 -21.03 51.29
N LEU A 126 -29.38 -22.15 50.61
CA LEU A 126 -28.25 -22.33 49.71
C LEU A 126 -28.67 -22.04 48.26
N LEU A 127 -27.86 -21.27 47.54
CA LEU A 127 -28.06 -20.98 46.11
C LEU A 127 -26.99 -21.63 45.23
N ASP A 128 -27.40 -22.04 44.03
CA ASP A 128 -26.48 -22.21 42.90
C ASP A 128 -26.19 -20.83 42.29
N GLU A 129 -24.92 -20.59 41.99
CA GLU A 129 -24.41 -19.31 41.46
C GLU A 129 -23.30 -19.58 40.42
N ASP A 130 -23.39 -20.71 39.71
CA ASP A 130 -22.34 -21.19 38.79
C ASP A 130 -22.03 -20.15 37.70
N ASN A 131 -23.04 -19.35 37.33
CA ASN A 131 -22.99 -18.32 36.30
C ASN A 131 -23.22 -16.89 36.82
N MET A 132 -23.40 -16.68 38.14
CA MET A 132 -23.84 -15.40 38.76
C MET A 132 -25.08 -14.78 38.10
N ALA A 133 -26.06 -15.60 37.71
CA ALA A 133 -27.30 -15.10 37.13
C ALA A 133 -28.18 -14.36 38.15
N SER A 134 -27.88 -14.42 39.45
CA SER A 134 -28.67 -13.82 40.52
C SER A 134 -27.80 -13.10 41.56
N ASN A 135 -28.44 -12.30 42.43
CA ASN A 135 -27.81 -11.71 43.61
C ASN A 135 -28.77 -11.84 44.80
N SER A 136 -28.26 -12.24 45.96
CA SER A 136 -29.05 -12.33 47.19
C SER A 136 -28.32 -11.69 48.37
N ALA A 137 -29.03 -10.83 49.10
CA ALA A 137 -28.52 -10.24 50.35
C ALA A 137 -28.74 -11.14 51.58
N THR A 138 -29.48 -12.25 51.43
CA THR A 138 -29.92 -13.09 52.56
C THR A 138 -29.60 -14.57 52.39
N LYS A 139 -29.07 -15.00 51.23
CA LYS A 139 -28.72 -16.39 50.94
C LYS A 139 -27.24 -16.55 50.65
N VAL A 140 -26.68 -17.71 50.98
CA VAL A 140 -25.24 -18.00 50.83
C VAL A 140 -25.03 -18.93 49.63
N PRO A 141 -24.05 -18.68 48.74
CA PRO A 141 -23.73 -19.61 47.66
C PRO A 141 -23.11 -20.89 48.22
N SER A 142 -23.36 -22.02 47.56
CA SER A 142 -22.71 -23.29 47.91
C SER A 142 -21.21 -23.31 47.56
N GLN A 143 -20.42 -24.19 48.19
CA GLN A 143 -19.01 -24.40 47.79
C GLN A 143 -18.89 -24.86 46.33
N GLN A 144 -19.82 -25.71 45.88
CA GLN A 144 -19.81 -26.21 44.50
C GLN A 144 -20.04 -25.08 43.50
N SER A 145 -20.91 -24.11 43.80
CA SER A 145 -21.18 -23.02 42.88
C SER A 145 -20.06 -22.00 42.80
N VAL A 146 -19.43 -21.67 43.92
CA VAL A 146 -18.23 -20.83 43.92
C VAL A 146 -17.09 -21.51 43.16
N LYS A 147 -16.93 -22.83 43.32
CA LYS A 147 -15.92 -23.59 42.59
C LYS A 147 -16.19 -23.60 41.09
N ALA A 148 -17.41 -23.92 40.67
CA ALA A 148 -17.81 -23.91 39.26
C ALA A 148 -17.60 -22.54 38.61
N PHE A 149 -17.96 -21.46 39.31
CA PHE A 149 -17.70 -20.09 38.90
C PHE A 149 -16.20 -19.81 38.73
N VAL A 150 -15.37 -20.12 39.73
CA VAL A 150 -13.93 -19.84 39.65
C VAL A 150 -13.27 -20.64 38.52
N GLU A 151 -13.66 -21.91 38.35
CA GLU A 151 -13.13 -22.77 37.28
C GLU A 151 -13.47 -22.24 35.88
N SER A 152 -14.65 -21.62 35.69
CA SER A 152 -15.09 -21.07 34.40
C SER A 152 -14.34 -19.80 33.95
N ARG A 153 -13.36 -19.30 34.73
CA ARG A 153 -12.63 -18.04 34.48
C ARG A 153 -11.13 -18.22 34.30
N THR A 154 -10.69 -19.45 34.05
CA THR A 154 -9.26 -19.81 33.97
C THR A 154 -8.73 -19.73 32.52
N ALA A 155 -7.48 -19.29 32.34
CA ALA A 155 -6.79 -19.37 31.06
C ALA A 155 -6.48 -20.84 30.72
N ARG A 156 -6.72 -21.24 29.47
CA ARG A 156 -6.49 -22.61 28.97
C ARG A 156 -5.45 -22.57 27.87
N TYR A 157 -4.45 -23.44 27.93
CA TYR A 157 -3.35 -23.41 26.99
C TYR A 157 -3.66 -24.25 25.75
N SER A 158 -3.31 -23.75 24.57
CA SER A 158 -3.41 -24.45 23.28
C SER A 158 -2.80 -25.87 23.31
N THR A 159 -1.77 -26.12 24.12
CA THR A 159 -1.22 -27.47 24.29
C THR A 159 -2.20 -28.47 24.91
N GLU A 160 -3.19 -28.02 25.68
CA GLU A 160 -4.23 -28.89 26.27
C GLU A 160 -5.16 -29.49 25.22
N PHE A 161 -5.31 -28.81 24.07
CA PHE A 161 -6.18 -29.23 22.97
C PHE A 161 -5.40 -29.87 21.81
N GLY A 162 -4.09 -30.09 21.98
CA GLY A 162 -3.24 -30.73 20.97
C GLY A 162 -2.84 -29.83 19.81
N PHE A 163 -2.84 -28.49 19.99
CA PHE A 163 -2.32 -27.59 18.95
C PHE A 163 -0.83 -27.85 18.72
N VAL A 164 -0.46 -27.85 17.44
CA VAL A 164 0.91 -28.02 16.96
C VAL A 164 1.42 -26.69 16.41
N ASP A 165 2.54 -26.23 16.95
CA ASP A 165 3.33 -25.09 16.48
C ASP A 165 4.58 -25.60 15.76
N ASP A 166 4.43 -26.03 14.51
CA ASP A 166 5.49 -26.62 13.68
C ASP A 166 5.56 -26.07 12.25
N GLY A 167 4.66 -25.16 11.86
CA GLY A 167 4.50 -24.73 10.47
C GLY A 167 5.48 -23.64 10.03
N ALA A 168 6.31 -23.90 9.03
CA ALA A 168 6.86 -22.82 8.19
C ALA A 168 5.75 -22.27 7.27
N ALA A 169 5.78 -20.97 6.93
CA ALA A 169 4.79 -20.37 6.03
C ALA A 169 4.66 -21.17 4.72
N GLY A 170 3.49 -21.81 4.50
CA GLY A 170 3.20 -22.59 3.30
C GLY A 170 3.65 -24.07 3.32
N ALA A 171 4.25 -24.57 4.40
CA ALA A 171 4.62 -25.98 4.52
C ALA A 171 3.51 -26.79 5.23
N ASN A 172 2.80 -27.62 4.48
CA ASN A 172 1.96 -28.67 5.06
C ASN A 172 2.90 -29.76 5.64
N THR A 173 3.16 -29.73 6.95
CA THR A 173 3.95 -30.76 7.64
C THR A 173 3.17 -32.09 7.80
N GLY A 174 1.96 -32.18 7.23
CA GLY A 174 1.06 -33.33 7.36
C GLY A 174 0.15 -33.27 8.58
N THR A 175 0.29 -32.25 9.43
CA THR A 175 -0.55 -32.05 10.63
C THR A 175 -1.21 -30.67 10.57
N ASN A 176 -2.52 -30.59 10.78
CA ASN A 176 -3.27 -29.32 10.86
C ASN A 176 -3.95 -29.18 12.23
N ASN A 177 -4.29 -27.95 12.59
CA ASN A 177 -4.88 -27.59 13.88
C ASN A 177 -6.42 -27.56 13.86
N ASP A 178 -7.08 -28.03 12.80
CA ASP A 178 -8.56 -27.95 12.68
C ASP A 178 -9.26 -28.75 13.80
N ALA A 179 -8.77 -29.98 14.07
CA ALA A 179 -9.33 -30.82 15.13
C ALA A 179 -9.08 -30.23 16.54
N ALA A 180 -7.90 -29.65 16.75
CA ALA A 180 -7.54 -28.98 18.00
C ALA A 180 -8.42 -27.73 18.24
N TRP A 181 -8.73 -26.99 17.16
CA TRP A 181 -9.66 -25.85 17.22
C TRP A 181 -11.09 -26.26 17.52
N ALA A 182 -11.59 -27.31 16.87
CA ALA A 182 -12.92 -27.85 17.17
C ALA A 182 -13.03 -28.29 18.65
N ALA A 183 -12.00 -28.95 19.17
CA ALA A 183 -11.94 -29.36 20.58
C ALA A 183 -11.91 -28.15 21.54
N ALA A 184 -11.10 -27.13 21.24
CA ALA A 184 -11.07 -25.90 22.01
C ALA A 184 -12.43 -25.18 21.98
N LYS A 185 -13.07 -25.06 20.82
CA LYS A 185 -14.38 -24.40 20.68
C LYS A 185 -15.49 -25.10 21.42
N ALA A 186 -15.48 -26.44 21.43
CA ALA A 186 -16.44 -27.22 22.20
C ALA A 186 -16.25 -27.09 23.72
N THR A 187 -15.02 -26.85 24.17
CA THR A 187 -14.67 -26.80 25.60
C THR A 187 -14.76 -25.38 26.18
N LEU A 188 -14.28 -24.36 25.46
CA LEU A 188 -14.16 -22.98 25.92
C LEU A 188 -15.45 -22.19 25.63
N THR A 189 -16.50 -22.48 26.38
CA THR A 189 -17.85 -21.92 26.17
C THR A 189 -18.26 -20.91 27.24
N HIS A 190 -17.44 -20.69 28.28
CA HIS A 190 -17.78 -19.87 29.45
C HIS A 190 -16.88 -18.62 29.62
N GLY A 191 -16.28 -18.16 28.52
CA GLY A 191 -15.45 -16.94 28.50
C GLY A 191 -13.98 -17.17 28.87
N GLU A 192 -13.53 -18.43 28.87
CA GLU A 192 -12.12 -18.78 29.05
C GLU A 192 -11.24 -18.19 27.94
N THR A 193 -9.99 -17.87 28.29
CA THR A 193 -8.99 -17.40 27.32
C THR A 193 -8.13 -18.56 26.83
N LEU A 194 -8.15 -18.84 25.53
CA LEU A 194 -7.20 -19.72 24.86
C LEU A 194 -5.85 -19.03 24.72
N VAL A 195 -4.85 -19.55 25.42
CA VAL A 195 -3.46 -19.07 25.35
C VAL A 195 -2.69 -19.88 24.31
N MET A 196 -2.33 -19.22 23.21
CA MET A 196 -1.49 -19.82 22.18
C MET A 196 -0.06 -19.96 22.72
N VAL A 197 0.47 -21.17 22.76
CA VAL A 197 1.82 -21.46 23.28
C VAL A 197 2.77 -21.51 22.08
N ARG A 198 3.79 -20.64 22.09
CA ARG A 198 4.84 -20.65 21.07
C ARG A 198 5.93 -21.64 21.47
N LYS A 199 5.94 -22.83 20.87
CA LYS A 199 6.96 -23.87 21.07
C LYS A 199 8.09 -23.79 20.05
N ASN A 200 7.82 -23.31 18.83
CA ASN A 200 8.78 -23.21 17.75
C ASN A 200 8.61 -21.88 17.00
N THR A 201 7.88 -21.88 15.89
CA THR A 201 7.74 -20.73 14.98
C THR A 201 6.71 -19.71 15.42
N GLY A 202 5.73 -20.11 16.24
CA GLY A 202 4.51 -19.34 16.55
C GLY A 202 3.45 -19.45 15.46
N MET A 203 3.52 -20.46 14.59
CA MET A 203 2.67 -20.62 13.41
C MET A 203 1.81 -21.88 13.52
N PHE A 204 0.50 -21.70 13.36
CA PHE A 204 -0.52 -22.74 13.48
C PHE A 204 -1.27 -22.88 12.16
N TYR A 205 -1.05 -23.98 11.45
CA TYR A 205 -1.71 -24.24 10.17
C TYR A 205 -3.10 -24.85 10.35
N PHE A 206 -4.09 -24.42 9.57
CA PHE A 206 -5.47 -24.91 9.50
C PHE A 206 -5.80 -25.26 8.05
N ALA A 207 -6.34 -26.45 7.78
CA ALA A 207 -6.65 -26.84 6.40
C ALA A 207 -8.08 -26.44 6.00
N THR A 208 -9.01 -26.39 6.96
CA THR A 208 -10.44 -26.25 6.69
C THR A 208 -11.14 -25.19 7.55
N THR A 209 -10.58 -24.81 8.69
CA THR A 209 -11.21 -23.86 9.61
C THR A 209 -11.20 -22.43 9.05
N SER A 210 -12.39 -21.82 8.99
CA SER A 210 -12.59 -20.39 8.66
C SER A 210 -13.28 -19.59 9.76
N ASP A 211 -13.84 -20.25 10.78
CA ASP A 211 -14.59 -19.60 11.87
C ASP A 211 -13.78 -19.59 13.18
N PHE A 212 -13.18 -18.43 13.45
CA PHE A 212 -12.41 -18.16 14.67
C PHE A 212 -13.21 -17.44 15.77
N THR A 213 -14.54 -17.41 15.66
CA THR A 213 -15.41 -16.72 16.63
C THR A 213 -15.74 -17.58 17.85
N GLY A 214 -16.09 -16.93 18.96
CA GLY A 214 -16.61 -17.59 20.17
C GLY A 214 -15.56 -17.96 21.22
N ILE A 215 -14.27 -17.93 20.88
CA ILE A 215 -13.17 -18.17 21.82
C ILE A 215 -12.37 -16.87 22.01
N LEU A 216 -12.04 -16.53 23.25
CA LEU A 216 -11.14 -15.43 23.57
C LEU A 216 -9.68 -15.88 23.38
N ILE A 217 -8.90 -15.23 22.53
CA ILE A 217 -7.52 -15.67 22.23
C ILE A 217 -6.50 -14.71 22.87
N ASN A 218 -5.54 -15.24 23.61
CA ASN A 218 -4.40 -14.45 24.10
C ASN A 218 -3.30 -14.36 23.03
N ALA A 219 -3.05 -13.16 22.53
CA ALA A 219 -2.09 -12.86 21.47
C ALA A 219 -0.66 -12.58 21.98
N THR A 220 -0.39 -12.67 23.29
CA THR A 220 0.93 -12.33 23.90
C THR A 220 2.10 -13.11 23.28
N SER A 221 1.88 -14.32 22.75
CA SER A 221 2.89 -15.14 22.10
C SER A 221 3.15 -14.80 20.62
N ASN A 222 2.44 -13.80 20.07
CA ASN A 222 2.40 -13.44 18.65
C ASN A 222 2.03 -14.60 17.71
N PRO A 223 0.89 -15.30 17.94
CA PRO A 223 0.49 -16.43 17.12
C PRO A 223 0.12 -16.00 15.69
N THR A 224 0.49 -16.83 14.71
CA THR A 224 0.07 -16.70 13.31
C THR A 224 -0.75 -17.91 12.92
N PHE A 225 -2.00 -17.69 12.50
CA PHE A 225 -2.86 -18.73 11.94
C PHE A 225 -2.71 -18.71 10.43
N SER A 226 -2.40 -19.85 9.82
CA SER A 226 -2.17 -19.95 8.38
C SER A 226 -3.00 -21.07 7.77
N GLY A 227 -3.36 -20.96 6.49
CA GLY A 227 -4.16 -22.01 5.84
C GLY A 227 -4.98 -21.53 4.65
N PRO A 228 -5.47 -22.42 3.78
CA PRO A 228 -6.25 -22.03 2.60
C PRO A 228 -7.51 -21.26 2.99
N ASN A 229 -8.15 -21.63 4.10
CA ASN A 229 -9.44 -21.05 4.54
C ASN A 229 -9.35 -20.13 5.76
N VAL A 230 -8.13 -19.72 6.15
CA VAL A 230 -7.90 -18.89 7.35
C VAL A 230 -8.05 -17.41 7.01
N TYR A 231 -9.17 -16.81 7.45
CA TYR A 231 -9.49 -15.41 7.19
C TYR A 231 -9.98 -14.70 8.46
N ALA A 232 -9.87 -13.37 8.46
CA ALA A 232 -10.43 -12.49 9.50
C ALA A 232 -11.85 -12.02 9.14
N ASP A 233 -12.68 -12.85 8.51
CA ASP A 233 -14.00 -12.43 8.04
C ASP A 233 -15.07 -12.53 9.13
N ARG A 234 -16.08 -11.66 9.03
CA ARG A 234 -17.26 -11.62 9.89
C ARG A 234 -18.39 -12.36 9.16
N THR A 235 -19.22 -13.10 9.88
CA THR A 235 -20.51 -13.54 9.30
C THR A 235 -21.37 -12.32 8.93
N SER A 236 -22.32 -12.46 8.01
CA SER A 236 -23.22 -11.34 7.61
C SER A 236 -23.91 -10.70 8.83
N ALA A 237 -24.40 -11.51 9.76
CA ALA A 237 -25.02 -11.02 11.01
C ALA A 237 -24.04 -10.23 11.91
N GLN A 238 -22.75 -10.58 11.93
CA GLN A 238 -21.72 -9.90 12.73
C GLN A 238 -21.25 -8.59 12.10
N ARG A 239 -21.30 -8.47 10.76
CA ARG A 239 -21.07 -7.18 10.06
C ARG A 239 -22.14 -6.18 10.44
N ASP A 240 -23.39 -6.62 10.45
CA ASP A 240 -24.55 -5.78 10.77
C ASP A 240 -24.57 -5.37 12.26
N SER A 241 -24.12 -6.26 13.16
CA SER A 241 -24.05 -5.99 14.60
C SER A 241 -22.76 -5.28 15.06
N LYS A 242 -21.83 -4.96 14.14
CA LYS A 242 -20.49 -4.42 14.44
C LYS A 242 -19.68 -5.23 15.47
N ALA A 243 -19.94 -6.53 15.60
CA ALA A 243 -19.20 -7.38 16.52
C ALA A 243 -17.76 -7.61 16.02
N PRO A 244 -16.76 -7.73 16.91
CA PRO A 244 -15.39 -8.09 16.51
C PRO A 244 -15.37 -9.50 15.93
N ALA A 245 -14.66 -9.70 14.81
CA ALA A 245 -14.57 -10.99 14.11
C ALA A 245 -13.88 -12.07 14.97
N VAL A 246 -12.95 -11.66 15.83
CA VAL A 246 -12.23 -12.50 16.78
C VAL A 246 -12.01 -11.66 18.03
N THR A 247 -12.21 -12.24 19.22
CA THR A 247 -11.95 -11.54 20.48
C THR A 247 -10.54 -11.89 20.96
N VAL A 248 -9.67 -10.89 21.10
CA VAL A 248 -8.27 -11.08 21.46
C VAL A 248 -7.89 -10.30 22.73
N THR A 249 -6.95 -10.84 23.51
CA THR A 249 -6.36 -10.21 24.70
C THR A 249 -4.83 -10.30 24.66
N GLY A 250 -4.15 -9.59 25.56
CA GLY A 250 -2.68 -9.60 25.65
C GLY A 250 -1.98 -8.49 24.86
N THR A 251 -0.66 -8.38 25.02
CA THR A 251 0.16 -7.29 24.44
C THR A 251 0.76 -7.60 23.08
N GLY A 252 0.63 -8.84 22.59
CA GLY A 252 1.15 -9.28 21.30
C GLY A 252 0.13 -9.18 20.16
N LYS A 253 0.51 -9.66 18.97
CA LYS A 253 -0.26 -9.57 17.71
C LYS A 253 -0.72 -10.94 17.24
N LEU A 254 -2.02 -11.10 16.97
CA LEU A 254 -2.57 -12.25 16.24
C LEU A 254 -2.55 -11.96 14.73
N LEU A 255 -1.97 -12.86 13.94
CA LEU A 255 -1.86 -12.75 12.48
C LEU A 255 -2.66 -13.87 11.80
N PHE A 256 -3.35 -13.55 10.69
CA PHE A 256 -4.03 -14.52 9.84
C PHE A 256 -3.39 -14.48 8.45
N ASN A 257 -2.96 -15.62 7.92
CA ASN A 257 -2.24 -15.73 6.65
C ASN A 257 -2.89 -16.80 5.75
N SER A 258 -3.77 -16.36 4.83
CA SER A 258 -4.39 -17.28 3.89
C SER A 258 -3.41 -17.74 2.81
N THR A 259 -3.36 -19.04 2.54
CA THR A 259 -2.53 -19.61 1.46
C THR A 259 -3.26 -19.69 0.12
N VAL A 260 -4.55 -19.34 0.07
CA VAL A 260 -5.39 -19.32 -1.15
C VAL A 260 -6.10 -17.98 -1.20
N LEU A 261 -5.39 -16.95 -1.64
CA LEU A 261 -6.00 -15.68 -2.04
C LEU A 261 -6.08 -15.65 -3.55
N ASN A 262 -7.19 -16.18 -4.08
CA ASN A 262 -7.67 -15.75 -5.39
C ASN A 262 -9.21 -15.68 -5.38
N VAL A 263 -9.68 -14.47 -5.73
CA VAL A 263 -11.01 -14.04 -6.19
C VAL A 263 -12.20 -14.09 -5.21
N THR A 264 -12.69 -12.91 -4.81
CA THR A 264 -13.91 -12.28 -5.36
C THR A 264 -14.01 -10.85 -4.81
N PHE A 265 -13.71 -9.86 -5.66
CA PHE A 265 -13.79 -8.41 -5.39
C PHE A 265 -13.38 -7.96 -3.98
N MET A 266 -12.09 -8.03 -3.68
CA MET A 266 -11.53 -7.03 -2.80
C MET A 266 -11.71 -5.69 -3.52
N HIS A 267 -12.52 -4.78 -2.98
CA HIS A 267 -12.15 -3.38 -3.06
C HIS A 267 -10.65 -3.37 -2.74
N HIS A 268 -9.80 -3.03 -3.70
CA HIS A 268 -8.45 -2.61 -3.36
C HIS A 268 -8.70 -1.58 -2.27
N SER A 269 -8.30 -1.90 -1.03
CA SER A 269 -8.39 -0.95 0.07
C SER A 269 -7.82 0.33 -0.50
N GLU A 270 -8.66 1.34 -0.77
CA GLU A 270 -8.19 2.53 -1.48
C GLU A 270 -6.97 2.99 -0.70
N PRO A 271 -5.78 3.02 -1.32
CA PRO A 271 -4.59 3.31 -0.56
C PRO A 271 -4.77 4.73 -0.05
N VAL A 272 -4.89 4.84 1.28
CA VAL A 272 -4.63 5.98 2.15
C VAL A 272 -4.54 7.30 1.38
N ASP A 273 -5.53 8.18 1.51
CA ASP A 273 -5.59 9.56 1.01
C ASP A 273 -4.49 9.86 -0.02
N LYS A 274 -4.76 9.53 -1.30
CA LYS A 274 -3.84 9.89 -2.39
C LYS A 274 -3.65 11.40 -2.35
N VAL A 275 -2.46 11.84 -1.93
CA VAL A 275 -2.10 13.24 -1.91
C VAL A 275 -1.63 13.59 -3.30
N ASP A 276 -2.49 14.29 -4.04
CA ASP A 276 -2.16 14.81 -5.36
C ASP A 276 -1.32 16.10 -5.23
N PHE A 277 -0.33 16.25 -6.09
CA PHE A 277 0.13 17.57 -6.48
C PHE A 277 -0.12 17.66 -7.98
N LEU A 278 -1.11 18.47 -8.36
CA LEU A 278 -1.38 18.74 -9.76
C LEU A 278 -0.09 19.25 -10.42
N THR A 279 0.40 18.53 -11.43
CA THR A 279 1.33 19.05 -12.46
C THR A 279 0.97 18.34 -13.76
N ASP A 280 0.92 18.97 -14.93
CA ASP A 280 1.79 20.03 -15.49
C ASP A 280 1.00 21.22 -16.09
N GLY A 281 -0.26 21.42 -15.67
CA GLY A 281 -1.07 22.57 -16.07
C GLY A 281 -2.45 22.52 -15.44
N ASP A 282 -2.71 23.35 -14.43
CA ASP A 282 -4.04 23.52 -13.83
C ASP A 282 -5.06 24.16 -14.82
N VAL A 283 -4.63 24.37 -16.07
CA VAL A 283 -5.46 24.67 -17.24
C VAL A 283 -4.87 23.92 -18.45
N ALA A 284 -5.16 22.63 -18.59
CA ALA A 284 -4.86 21.87 -19.81
C ALA A 284 -5.82 22.27 -20.93
N TYR A 285 -5.31 22.69 -22.09
CA TYR A 285 -6.11 22.99 -23.28
C TYR A 285 -5.55 22.23 -24.48
N ASP A 286 -6.03 20.99 -24.64
CA ASP A 286 -5.74 20.19 -25.82
C ASP A 286 -6.54 20.73 -27.01
N GLU A 287 -5.86 20.99 -28.12
CA GLU A 287 -6.48 21.46 -29.37
C GLU A 287 -6.45 20.34 -30.42
N PRO A 288 -7.32 19.32 -30.33
CA PRO A 288 -7.40 18.28 -31.34
C PRO A 288 -7.97 18.84 -32.64
N VAL A 289 -7.32 18.50 -33.75
CA VAL A 289 -7.69 18.84 -35.11
C VAL A 289 -7.72 17.53 -35.92
N PRO A 290 -8.81 17.25 -36.66
CA PRO A 290 -8.86 16.06 -37.50
C PRO A 290 -7.79 16.13 -38.59
N VAL A 291 -7.15 14.99 -38.88
CA VAL A 291 -6.25 14.86 -40.03
C VAL A 291 -7.05 14.18 -41.13
N ASP A 292 -7.31 14.90 -42.23
CA ASP A 292 -7.98 14.31 -43.39
C ASP A 292 -7.08 13.25 -44.04
N MET A 293 -7.44 11.98 -43.85
CA MET A 293 -6.65 10.84 -44.31
C MET A 293 -6.71 10.66 -45.84
N SER A 294 -7.68 11.28 -46.51
CA SER A 294 -7.76 11.36 -47.97
C SER A 294 -6.91 12.49 -48.55
N GLY A 295 -6.53 13.46 -47.71
CA GLY A 295 -5.80 14.65 -48.11
C GLY A 295 -4.38 14.38 -48.59
N ALA A 296 -3.85 15.34 -49.36
CA ALA A 296 -2.48 15.32 -49.86
C ALA A 296 -1.40 15.40 -48.76
N GLN A 297 -1.79 15.72 -47.52
CA GLN A 297 -0.90 15.79 -46.37
C GLN A 297 -0.42 14.40 -45.88
N ILE A 298 -1.10 13.32 -46.27
CA ILE A 298 -0.71 11.95 -45.96
C ILE A 298 -0.01 11.31 -47.15
N SER A 299 1.30 11.08 -47.01
CA SER A 299 2.11 10.34 -47.95
C SER A 299 2.02 8.84 -47.66
N MET A 300 1.53 8.07 -48.64
CA MET A 300 1.58 6.61 -48.56
C MET A 300 2.98 6.13 -48.96
N LEU A 301 3.66 5.48 -48.02
CA LEU A 301 5.03 5.03 -48.16
C LEU A 301 5.14 3.53 -47.90
N LYS A 302 6.20 2.92 -48.43
CA LYS A 302 6.58 1.54 -48.15
C LYS A 302 8.07 1.42 -47.90
N THR A 303 8.45 0.50 -47.04
CA THR A 303 9.85 0.14 -46.77
C THR A 303 10.00 -1.38 -46.66
N PRO A 304 11.04 -2.00 -47.25
CA PRO A 304 11.26 -3.43 -47.13
C PRO A 304 11.40 -3.88 -45.67
N TRP A 305 10.80 -5.02 -45.33
CA TRP A 305 10.88 -5.60 -43.99
C TRP A 305 11.36 -7.05 -44.04
N PRO A 306 12.25 -7.49 -43.13
CA PRO A 306 12.85 -6.68 -42.08
C PRO A 306 14.01 -5.80 -42.58
N ASN A 307 14.63 -6.06 -43.73
CA ASN A 307 15.98 -5.53 -43.98
C ASN A 307 16.09 -4.23 -44.79
N GLY A 308 14.99 -3.48 -45.00
CA GLY A 308 15.01 -2.21 -45.72
C GLY A 308 15.25 -1.00 -44.83
N ASN A 309 15.83 0.06 -45.40
CA ASN A 309 16.05 1.36 -44.74
C ASN A 309 15.64 2.56 -45.64
N THR A 310 15.09 2.31 -46.81
CA THR A 310 14.64 3.33 -47.77
C THR A 310 13.13 3.30 -47.92
N PHE A 311 12.54 4.49 -48.06
CA PHE A 311 11.10 4.65 -48.29
C PHE A 311 10.84 4.92 -49.76
N ALA A 312 9.82 4.27 -50.31
CA ALA A 312 9.28 4.53 -51.63
C ALA A 312 7.79 4.87 -51.54
N ALA A 313 7.26 5.58 -52.54
CA ALA A 313 5.82 5.81 -52.63
C ALA A 313 5.07 4.47 -52.79
N SER A 314 3.88 4.38 -52.19
CA SER A 314 3.00 3.22 -52.30
C SER A 314 1.59 3.64 -52.69
N THR A 315 1.01 2.98 -53.68
CA THR A 315 -0.37 3.24 -54.15
C THR A 315 -1.17 1.95 -54.38
N ASN A 316 -0.51 0.80 -54.49
CA ASN A 316 -1.17 -0.47 -54.80
C ASN A 316 -1.99 -0.99 -53.62
N GLY A 317 -3.26 -1.34 -53.87
CA GLY A 317 -4.14 -1.91 -52.87
C GLY A 317 -4.54 -0.97 -51.74
N ILE A 318 -4.35 0.35 -51.91
CA ILE A 318 -4.65 1.36 -50.90
C ILE A 318 -5.89 2.16 -51.32
N THR A 319 -6.87 2.28 -50.43
CA THR A 319 -8.02 3.18 -50.57
C THR A 319 -8.02 4.18 -49.42
N LYS A 320 -8.28 5.46 -49.69
CA LYS A 320 -8.28 6.53 -48.70
C LYS A 320 -9.65 7.19 -48.60
N THR A 321 -10.08 7.44 -47.37
CA THR A 321 -11.27 8.23 -47.02
C THR A 321 -10.88 9.28 -45.97
N MET A 322 -11.82 10.12 -45.53
CA MET A 322 -11.54 11.17 -44.54
C MET A 322 -10.99 10.63 -43.21
N ASN A 323 -11.51 9.49 -42.73
CA ASN A 323 -11.21 8.93 -41.40
C ASN A 323 -10.62 7.50 -41.44
N ASP A 324 -10.40 6.95 -42.64
CA ASP A 324 -9.95 5.57 -42.81
C ASP A 324 -9.01 5.45 -44.03
N ILE A 325 -7.89 4.75 -43.84
CA ILE A 325 -7.06 4.25 -44.94
C ILE A 325 -7.11 2.72 -44.90
N GLN A 326 -7.58 2.15 -46.00
CA GLN A 326 -7.78 0.72 -46.19
C GLN A 326 -6.64 0.14 -47.01
N ILE A 327 -6.05 -0.94 -46.52
CA ILE A 327 -5.00 -1.71 -47.19
C ILE A 327 -5.54 -3.09 -47.49
N ASN A 328 -5.82 -3.35 -48.76
CA ASN A 328 -6.27 -4.65 -49.23
C ASN A 328 -5.09 -5.62 -49.35
N ARG A 329 -5.06 -6.63 -48.48
CA ARG A 329 -3.95 -7.57 -48.32
C ARG A 329 -3.72 -8.46 -49.55
N ALA A 330 -4.74 -8.61 -50.41
CA ALA A 330 -4.63 -9.38 -51.64
C ALA A 330 -3.91 -8.63 -52.78
N THR A 331 -3.88 -7.30 -52.72
CA THR A 331 -3.39 -6.44 -53.81
C THR A 331 -2.29 -5.48 -53.41
N ALA A 332 -2.12 -5.22 -52.11
CA ALA A 332 -1.04 -4.40 -51.59
C ALA A 332 0.29 -5.16 -51.64
N ASP A 333 1.42 -4.44 -51.55
CA ASP A 333 2.73 -5.09 -51.55
C ASP A 333 2.91 -5.88 -50.25
N THR A 334 2.94 -7.21 -50.34
CA THR A 334 2.92 -8.14 -49.18
C THR A 334 4.29 -8.39 -48.53
N SER A 335 5.38 -7.84 -49.08
CA SER A 335 6.76 -8.06 -48.61
C SER A 335 7.38 -6.83 -47.95
N VAL A 336 6.58 -5.82 -47.63
CA VAL A 336 7.01 -4.52 -47.14
C VAL A 336 6.10 -4.05 -46.00
N VAL A 337 6.58 -3.15 -45.16
CA VAL A 337 5.71 -2.41 -44.25
C VAL A 337 5.08 -1.28 -45.04
N GLN A 338 3.74 -1.20 -45.02
CA GLN A 338 2.96 -0.10 -45.59
C GLN A 338 2.79 0.98 -44.53
N ILE A 339 2.91 2.26 -44.88
CA ILE A 339 2.97 3.38 -43.92
C ILE A 339 2.14 4.55 -44.43
N ALA A 340 1.32 5.13 -43.56
CA ALA A 340 0.65 6.41 -43.81
C ALA A 340 1.40 7.52 -43.07
N GLY A 341 2.34 8.17 -43.75
CA GLY A 341 3.21 9.17 -43.16
C GLY A 341 2.67 10.60 -43.30
N ILE A 342 2.62 11.34 -42.19
CA ILE A 342 2.43 12.79 -42.16
C ILE A 342 3.75 13.49 -41.82
N VAL A 343 3.96 14.68 -42.37
CA VAL A 343 5.09 15.54 -41.94
C VAL A 343 4.77 16.07 -40.53
N PRO A 344 5.58 15.75 -39.52
CA PRO A 344 5.28 16.16 -38.16
C PRO A 344 5.57 17.64 -37.94
N GLU A 345 4.72 18.27 -37.14
CA GLU A 345 5.00 19.54 -36.51
C GLU A 345 5.60 19.28 -35.13
N PRO A 346 6.75 19.88 -34.81
CA PRO A 346 7.32 19.78 -33.47
C PRO A 346 6.30 20.27 -32.43
N THR A 347 6.37 19.69 -31.23
CA THR A 347 5.50 19.98 -30.08
C THR A 347 4.04 19.51 -30.19
N CYS A 348 3.64 18.88 -31.30
CA CYS A 348 2.31 18.29 -31.47
C CYS A 348 2.26 16.80 -31.11
N GLN A 349 1.06 16.32 -30.78
CA GLN A 349 0.73 14.90 -30.66
C GLN A 349 -0.09 14.44 -31.85
N TYR A 350 0.06 13.17 -32.20
CA TYR A 350 -0.66 12.51 -33.27
C TYR A 350 -1.23 11.20 -32.74
N SER A 351 -2.50 10.91 -32.97
CA SER A 351 -3.13 9.69 -32.47
C SER A 351 -3.95 8.98 -33.53
N TRP A 352 -3.95 7.65 -33.48
CA TRP A 352 -4.67 6.79 -34.42
C TRP A 352 -4.99 5.44 -33.80
N VAL A 353 -5.84 4.69 -34.47
CA VAL A 353 -6.06 3.27 -34.21
C VAL A 353 -5.65 2.49 -35.46
N ILE A 354 -4.94 1.39 -35.27
CA ILE A 354 -4.75 0.39 -36.33
C ILE A 354 -5.87 -0.63 -36.17
N GLY A 355 -6.63 -0.88 -37.23
CA GLY A 355 -7.73 -1.85 -37.19
C GLY A 355 -7.24 -3.28 -36.95
N TYR A 356 -8.02 -4.06 -36.21
CA TYR A 356 -7.67 -5.43 -35.84
C TYR A 356 -7.98 -6.42 -36.97
N ASN A 357 -6.94 -7.04 -37.54
CA ASN A 357 -7.08 -8.31 -38.27
C ASN A 357 -6.03 -9.32 -37.79
N THR A 358 -6.39 -10.61 -37.88
CA THR A 358 -5.48 -11.71 -37.56
C THR A 358 -4.24 -11.68 -38.46
N GLY A 359 -3.06 -11.74 -37.84
CA GLY A 359 -1.76 -11.75 -38.50
C GLY A 359 -1.20 -10.36 -38.84
N ASP A 360 -1.90 -9.28 -38.47
CA ASP A 360 -1.37 -7.93 -38.62
C ASP A 360 -0.36 -7.61 -37.52
N VAL A 361 0.75 -7.02 -37.93
CA VAL A 361 1.75 -6.42 -37.04
C VAL A 361 1.66 -4.92 -37.23
N GLY A 362 1.26 -4.21 -36.18
CA GLY A 362 1.09 -2.76 -36.19
C GLY A 362 2.40 -2.05 -35.85
N TYR A 363 2.63 -0.90 -36.47
CA TYR A 363 3.82 -0.08 -36.31
C TYR A 363 3.47 1.38 -36.05
N ALA A 364 4.24 2.04 -35.20
CA ALA A 364 4.42 3.49 -35.22
C ALA A 364 5.79 3.77 -35.83
N VAL A 365 5.83 4.42 -36.99
CA VAL A 365 7.07 4.62 -37.76
C VAL A 365 7.48 6.08 -37.75
N PHE A 366 8.78 6.30 -37.67
CA PHE A 366 9.45 7.61 -37.66
C PHE A 366 10.56 7.60 -38.71
N ALA A 367 10.30 8.18 -39.87
CA ALA A 367 11.29 8.29 -40.94
C ALA A 367 12.17 9.53 -40.71
N TYR A 368 13.47 9.40 -40.95
CA TYR A 368 14.44 10.48 -40.90
C TYR A 368 15.45 10.33 -42.04
N GLU A 369 16.42 11.24 -42.15
CA GLU A 369 17.43 11.16 -43.20
C GLU A 369 18.32 9.92 -43.03
N GLY A 370 18.20 8.99 -43.98
CA GLY A 370 19.02 7.77 -44.01
C GLY A 370 18.46 6.59 -43.21
N GLY A 371 17.24 6.65 -42.65
CA GLY A 371 16.65 5.50 -41.98
C GLY A 371 15.29 5.76 -41.33
N TYR A 372 14.93 4.87 -40.41
CA TYR A 372 13.75 5.02 -39.56
C TYR A 372 13.91 4.39 -38.19
N HIS A 373 13.15 4.89 -37.23
CA HIS A 373 12.81 4.17 -36.03
C HIS A 373 11.38 3.63 -36.16
N CYS A 374 11.10 2.48 -35.56
CA CYS A 374 9.73 2.01 -35.41
C CYS A 374 9.51 1.30 -34.08
N ILE A 375 8.29 1.45 -33.57
CA ILE A 375 7.77 0.71 -32.42
C ILE A 375 6.70 -0.22 -32.96
N TYR A 376 6.80 -1.51 -32.64
CA TYR A 376 5.90 -2.51 -33.23
C TYR A 376 5.69 -3.71 -32.32
N ALA A 377 4.56 -4.38 -32.46
CA ALA A 377 4.29 -5.64 -31.78
C ALA A 377 3.38 -6.54 -32.62
N ALA A 378 3.68 -7.84 -32.62
CA ALA A 378 2.71 -8.82 -33.07
C ALA A 378 1.56 -8.92 -32.04
N ILE A 379 0.39 -9.37 -32.49
CA ILE A 379 -0.75 -9.62 -31.59
C ILE A 379 -0.33 -10.63 -30.52
N GLY A 380 -0.49 -10.25 -29.24
CA GLY A 380 -0.08 -11.07 -28.10
C GLY A 380 1.43 -11.20 -27.90
N GLY A 381 2.23 -10.49 -28.69
CA GLY A 381 3.69 -10.44 -28.57
C GLY A 381 4.20 -9.23 -27.79
N SER A 382 5.49 -9.25 -27.46
CA SER A 382 6.20 -8.09 -26.91
C SER A 382 6.25 -6.94 -27.93
N ILE A 383 6.20 -5.70 -27.47
CA ILE A 383 6.55 -4.52 -28.26
C ILE A 383 8.08 -4.39 -28.31
N PHE A 384 8.56 -4.10 -29.51
CA PHE A 384 9.96 -3.93 -29.84
C PHE A 384 10.18 -2.51 -30.36
N HIS A 385 11.30 -1.93 -29.94
CA HIS A 385 11.81 -0.69 -30.48
C HIS A 385 12.97 -1.02 -31.40
N ARG A 386 12.77 -0.75 -32.69
CA ARG A 386 13.78 -0.96 -33.71
C ARG A 386 14.36 0.37 -34.19
N LYS A 387 15.69 0.45 -34.21
CA LYS A 387 16.47 1.60 -34.67
C LYS A 387 17.39 1.16 -35.81
N VAL A 388 17.35 1.87 -36.94
CA VAL A 388 18.14 1.53 -38.14
C VAL A 388 19.25 2.56 -38.36
N THR A 389 20.48 2.28 -37.92
CA THR A 389 21.59 3.24 -37.90
C THR A 389 22.59 3.05 -39.05
N GLY A 390 22.11 2.91 -40.29
CA GLY A 390 22.97 2.79 -41.48
C GLY A 390 22.39 1.91 -42.59
N PRO A 391 23.20 1.56 -43.62
CA PRO A 391 22.79 0.62 -44.68
C PRO A 391 22.56 -0.77 -44.08
N ALA A 392 21.29 -1.14 -43.90
CA ALA A 392 20.82 -2.46 -43.45
C ALA A 392 21.25 -2.97 -42.05
N THR A 393 21.96 -2.19 -41.23
CA THR A 393 22.22 -2.54 -39.81
C THR A 393 21.14 -1.99 -38.88
N TRP A 394 20.60 -2.86 -38.02
CA TRP A 394 19.55 -2.50 -37.08
C TRP A 394 19.84 -3.01 -35.68
N ALA A 395 19.34 -2.27 -34.70
CA ALA A 395 19.26 -2.70 -33.32
C ALA A 395 17.79 -2.80 -32.93
N GLU A 396 17.41 -3.93 -32.34
CA GLU A 396 16.09 -4.12 -31.75
C GLU A 396 16.24 -4.31 -30.26
N VAL A 397 15.44 -3.58 -29.52
CA VAL A 397 15.41 -3.64 -28.06
C VAL A 397 13.98 -3.93 -27.65
N ALA A 398 13.79 -4.99 -26.87
CA ALA A 398 12.52 -5.23 -26.21
C ALA A 398 12.20 -4.02 -25.32
N VAL A 399 11.02 -3.47 -25.52
CA VAL A 399 10.55 -2.37 -24.70
C VAL A 399 9.85 -2.97 -23.48
N SER A 400 10.01 -2.42 -22.29
CA SER A 400 9.19 -2.88 -21.17
C SER A 400 7.71 -2.48 -21.36
N HIS A 401 6.81 -3.45 -21.27
CA HIS A 401 5.36 -3.23 -21.33
C HIS A 401 4.76 -3.07 -19.93
N PHE A 402 3.46 -2.80 -19.86
CA PHE A 402 2.70 -2.89 -18.63
C PHE A 402 2.90 -4.28 -17.98
N GLY A 403 3.06 -4.34 -16.66
CA GLY A 403 3.22 -5.60 -15.93
C GLY A 403 4.54 -6.33 -16.18
N ASP A 404 4.66 -7.58 -15.73
CA ASP A 404 5.90 -8.38 -15.65
C ASP A 404 6.65 -8.67 -16.96
N GLY A 405 6.26 -8.06 -18.08
CA GLY A 405 6.90 -8.22 -19.38
C GLY A 405 6.31 -9.33 -20.24
N THR A 406 5.31 -10.08 -19.76
CA THR A 406 4.62 -11.14 -20.52
C THR A 406 3.27 -10.71 -21.07
N ALA A 407 3.24 -9.50 -21.63
CA ALA A 407 2.07 -8.89 -22.25
C ALA A 407 0.84 -8.70 -21.32
N ALA A 408 0.15 -7.60 -21.61
CA ALA A 408 -1.30 -7.54 -21.59
C ALA A 408 -1.91 -8.57 -22.59
N SER A 409 -1.46 -9.83 -22.57
CA SER A 409 -1.87 -10.89 -23.50
C SER A 409 -3.37 -11.23 -23.36
N ASN A 410 -3.95 -10.89 -22.20
CA ASN A 410 -5.37 -11.09 -21.91
C ASN A 410 -6.22 -9.82 -22.06
N GLU A 411 -5.62 -8.65 -22.39
CA GLU A 411 -6.34 -7.39 -22.54
C GLU A 411 -6.17 -6.82 -23.96
N PRO A 412 -7.04 -7.23 -24.92
CA PRO A 412 -6.94 -6.82 -26.33
C PRO A 412 -6.85 -5.31 -26.54
N ALA A 413 -7.46 -4.51 -25.66
CA ALA A 413 -7.47 -3.05 -25.72
C ALA A 413 -6.08 -2.39 -25.49
N TYR A 414 -5.11 -3.13 -24.92
CA TYR A 414 -3.73 -2.67 -24.72
C TYR A 414 -2.73 -3.38 -25.65
N THR A 415 -3.22 -4.02 -26.71
CA THR A 415 -2.38 -4.51 -27.81
C THR A 415 -2.13 -3.41 -28.83
N PHE A 416 -0.98 -3.46 -29.52
CA PHE A 416 -0.59 -2.40 -30.47
C PHE A 416 -1.59 -2.23 -31.63
N CYS A 417 -2.25 -3.30 -32.07
CA CYS A 417 -3.32 -3.26 -33.10
C CYS A 417 -4.75 -3.12 -32.52
N GLY A 418 -4.89 -2.85 -31.22
CA GLY A 418 -6.20 -2.70 -30.56
C GLY A 418 -6.32 -1.44 -29.68
N ALA A 419 -5.19 -0.79 -29.39
CA ALA A 419 -5.12 0.42 -28.60
C ALA A 419 -5.15 1.69 -29.47
N SER A 420 -5.51 2.81 -28.85
CA SER A 420 -5.17 4.13 -29.39
C SER A 420 -3.67 4.34 -29.26
N ILE A 421 -2.98 4.39 -30.39
CA ILE A 421 -1.56 4.74 -30.46
C ILE A 421 -1.47 6.26 -30.49
N THR A 422 -0.65 6.82 -29.60
CA THR A 422 -0.31 8.23 -29.62
C THR A 422 1.18 8.39 -29.83
N VAL A 423 1.57 9.29 -30.72
CA VAL A 423 2.94 9.72 -30.94
C VAL A 423 3.05 11.18 -30.56
N ASP A 424 3.97 11.46 -29.65
CA ASP A 424 4.26 12.79 -29.14
C ASP A 424 5.61 13.28 -29.64
N MET A 425 5.61 14.25 -30.55
CA MET A 425 6.84 14.87 -31.07
C MET A 425 7.26 15.99 -30.13
N LEU A 426 8.14 15.67 -29.19
CA LEU A 426 8.60 16.59 -28.15
C LEU A 426 9.53 17.67 -28.72
N THR A 427 10.44 17.25 -29.60
CA THR A 427 11.30 18.13 -30.39
C THR A 427 11.29 17.66 -31.84
N PRO A 428 11.97 18.35 -32.78
CA PRO A 428 12.09 17.82 -34.14
C PRO A 428 12.72 16.42 -34.21
N THR A 429 13.50 16.00 -33.20
CA THR A 429 14.18 14.70 -33.15
C THR A 429 13.69 13.76 -32.05
N LYS A 430 13.13 14.29 -30.95
CA LYS A 430 12.74 13.47 -29.77
C LYS A 430 11.26 13.17 -29.80
N TYR A 431 10.91 11.91 -29.53
CA TYR A 431 9.54 11.44 -29.53
C TYR A 431 9.23 10.51 -28.36
N GLN A 432 7.95 10.43 -28.03
CA GLN A 432 7.36 9.41 -27.17
C GLN A 432 6.22 8.71 -27.91
N VAL A 433 6.05 7.42 -27.67
CA VAL A 433 4.93 6.62 -28.15
C VAL A 433 4.16 6.14 -26.94
N GLY A 434 2.85 6.35 -26.95
CA GLY A 434 1.95 5.85 -25.93
C GLY A 434 0.87 4.93 -26.50
N LEU A 435 0.37 4.06 -25.62
CA LEU A 435 -0.85 3.28 -25.84
C LEU A 435 -1.90 3.72 -24.82
N ASN A 436 -3.07 4.11 -25.31
CA ASN A 436 -4.18 4.60 -24.49
C ASN A 436 -3.75 5.69 -23.49
N GLY A 437 -2.87 6.60 -23.92
CA GLY A 437 -2.40 7.72 -23.11
C GLY A 437 -1.21 7.43 -22.19
N VAL A 438 -0.68 6.21 -22.15
CA VAL A 438 0.50 5.86 -21.33
C VAL A 438 1.71 5.60 -22.22
N VAL A 439 2.84 6.25 -21.93
CA VAL A 439 4.11 6.05 -22.65
C VAL A 439 4.50 4.58 -22.58
N ILE A 440 4.82 4.01 -23.74
CA ILE A 440 5.41 2.67 -23.87
C ILE A 440 6.85 2.75 -24.35
N ALA A 441 7.17 3.68 -25.25
CA ALA A 441 8.50 3.80 -25.85
C ALA A 441 8.87 5.26 -26.06
N GLU A 442 10.16 5.52 -26.17
CA GLU A 442 10.70 6.85 -26.45
C GLU A 442 12.03 6.73 -27.20
N GLY A 443 12.40 7.79 -27.91
CA GLY A 443 13.64 7.82 -28.67
C GLY A 443 14.04 9.21 -29.15
N GLU A 444 15.26 9.28 -29.66
CA GLU A 444 15.83 10.44 -30.33
C GLU A 444 16.33 10.01 -31.71
N LEU A 445 15.85 10.69 -32.74
CA LEU A 445 16.21 10.47 -34.13
C LEU A 445 17.54 11.17 -34.45
N PRO A 446 18.38 10.61 -35.35
CA PRO A 446 19.65 11.24 -35.77
C PRO A 446 19.47 12.59 -36.49
N SER A 447 18.34 12.78 -37.18
CA SER A 447 17.95 14.03 -37.83
C SER A 447 16.48 14.33 -37.54
N PRO A 448 15.99 15.55 -37.83
CA PRO A 448 14.57 15.86 -37.70
C PRO A 448 13.69 14.86 -38.44
N CYS A 449 12.55 14.52 -37.83
CA CYS A 449 11.60 13.56 -38.37
C CYS A 449 11.01 14.07 -39.69
N GLN A 450 11.15 13.29 -40.76
CA GLN A 450 10.60 13.60 -42.08
C GLN A 450 9.12 13.22 -42.18
N TYR A 451 8.78 12.04 -41.63
CA TYR A 451 7.42 11.51 -41.60
C TYR A 451 7.20 10.70 -40.34
N LEU A 452 6.01 10.79 -39.76
CA LEU A 452 5.52 9.84 -38.77
C LEU A 452 4.17 9.28 -39.15
N GLY A 453 3.80 8.12 -38.61
CA GLY A 453 2.43 7.64 -38.69
C GLY A 453 2.27 6.14 -38.49
N PRO A 454 1.05 5.61 -38.66
CA PRO A 454 0.79 4.19 -38.60
C PRO A 454 1.50 3.45 -39.73
N GLY A 455 2.00 2.27 -39.40
CA GLY A 455 2.39 1.27 -40.38
C GLY A 455 1.80 -0.10 -40.06
N ILE A 456 1.73 -0.95 -41.08
CA ILE A 456 1.28 -2.33 -40.93
C ILE A 456 2.10 -3.26 -41.80
N TYR A 457 2.35 -4.45 -41.27
CA TYR A 457 2.90 -5.59 -42.00
C TYR A 457 2.00 -6.80 -41.81
N PHE A 458 1.85 -7.59 -42.87
CA PHE A 458 1.11 -8.85 -42.85
C PHE A 458 1.86 -9.89 -43.69
N ALA A 459 1.75 -11.16 -43.30
CA ALA A 459 2.40 -12.24 -44.02
C ALA A 459 1.83 -12.40 -45.44
N PRO A 460 2.62 -12.93 -46.40
CA PRO A 460 2.15 -13.22 -47.75
C PRO A 460 0.90 -14.11 -47.77
N ALA A 461 0.01 -13.90 -48.74
CA ALA A 461 -1.20 -14.68 -49.00
C ALA A 461 -2.35 -14.57 -47.98
N LEU A 462 -2.29 -13.61 -47.05
CA LEU A 462 -3.43 -13.31 -46.18
C LEU A 462 -4.49 -12.47 -46.91
N THR A 463 -5.78 -12.78 -46.70
CA THR A 463 -6.92 -12.03 -47.26
C THR A 463 -7.51 -11.07 -46.22
N GLY A 464 -8.20 -10.02 -46.69
CA GLY A 464 -8.88 -9.03 -45.83
C GLY A 464 -8.42 -7.60 -46.08
N ILE A 465 -8.98 -6.67 -45.30
CA ILE A 465 -8.68 -5.24 -45.37
C ILE A 465 -8.19 -4.79 -43.99
N SER A 466 -6.97 -4.26 -43.95
CA SER A 466 -6.41 -3.62 -42.75
C SER A 466 -6.67 -2.12 -42.78
N HIS A 467 -6.81 -1.51 -41.60
CA HIS A 467 -7.28 -0.14 -41.48
C HIS A 467 -6.31 0.73 -40.68
N TYR A 468 -6.17 1.99 -41.08
CA TYR A 468 -5.71 3.08 -40.23
C TYR A 468 -6.89 4.00 -39.99
N LEU A 469 -7.30 4.15 -38.73
CA LEU A 469 -8.54 4.80 -38.36
C LEU A 469 -8.30 6.06 -37.53
N ASN A 470 -9.12 7.08 -37.80
CA ASN A 470 -9.32 8.26 -36.96
C ASN A 470 -8.04 9.03 -36.62
N PHE A 471 -7.20 9.27 -37.62
CA PHE A 471 -5.95 9.99 -37.40
C PHE A 471 -6.23 11.44 -36.96
N THR A 472 -5.68 11.83 -35.82
CA THR A 472 -5.91 13.14 -35.19
C THR A 472 -4.57 13.78 -34.86
N LYS A 473 -4.50 15.11 -34.96
CA LYS A 473 -3.36 15.91 -34.52
C LYS A 473 -3.81 16.82 -33.38
N THR A 474 -3.11 16.82 -32.27
CA THR A 474 -3.38 17.68 -31.12
C THR A 474 -2.28 18.71 -30.97
N ARG A 475 -2.65 20.00 -30.99
CA ARG A 475 -1.79 21.12 -30.61
C ARG A 475 -1.93 21.38 -29.10
N ASN A 476 -0.87 21.91 -28.50
CA ASN A 476 -0.75 22.12 -27.05
C ASN A 476 -1.11 20.89 -26.19
N PRO A 477 -0.70 19.67 -26.59
CA PRO A 477 -1.22 18.48 -25.96
C PRO A 477 -0.70 18.28 -24.54
N THR A 478 -1.59 17.80 -23.67
CA THR A 478 -1.26 17.23 -22.38
C THR A 478 -0.21 16.12 -22.51
N ARG A 479 0.63 15.99 -21.49
CA ARG A 479 1.69 14.97 -21.50
C ARG A 479 1.08 13.58 -21.37
N LEU A 480 1.64 12.63 -22.10
CA LEU A 480 1.35 11.22 -21.87
C LEU A 480 1.71 10.82 -20.44
N ALA A 481 0.92 9.96 -19.83
CA ALA A 481 1.23 9.38 -18.54
C ALA A 481 2.54 8.59 -18.65
N GLN A 482 3.41 8.71 -17.65
CA GLN A 482 4.65 7.96 -17.67
C GLN A 482 4.41 6.46 -17.52
N ARG A 483 5.43 5.68 -17.87
CA ARG A 483 5.46 4.23 -17.68
C ARG A 483 5.22 3.86 -16.21
N PRO A 484 4.61 2.69 -15.93
CA PRO A 484 4.52 2.18 -14.58
C PRO A 484 5.88 2.16 -13.89
N VAL A 485 5.92 2.58 -12.63
CA VAL A 485 7.16 2.70 -11.85
C VAL A 485 7.44 1.37 -11.15
N ARG A 486 8.65 0.85 -11.40
CA ARG A 486 9.30 -0.23 -10.65
C ARG A 486 10.55 0.35 -10.01
N ALA A 487 10.44 0.65 -8.73
CA ALA A 487 11.44 1.43 -8.01
C ALA A 487 12.45 0.55 -7.28
N MET A 488 13.73 0.88 -7.40
CA MET A 488 14.79 0.43 -6.50
C MET A 488 15.23 1.59 -5.61
N PHE A 489 15.28 1.40 -4.30
CA PHE A 489 15.83 2.38 -3.35
C PHE A 489 17.18 1.89 -2.83
N VAL A 490 18.21 2.71 -3.03
CA VAL A 490 19.57 2.50 -2.57
C VAL A 490 19.92 3.62 -1.62
N GLY A 491 20.28 3.31 -0.38
CA GLY A 491 20.40 4.35 0.63
C GLY A 491 20.89 3.87 1.99
N ASP A 492 20.93 4.81 2.93
CA ASP A 492 21.29 4.56 4.31
C ASP A 492 20.06 4.59 5.24
N SER A 493 20.26 4.93 6.52
CA SER A 493 19.20 5.03 7.52
C SER A 493 18.10 6.06 7.21
N LYS A 494 18.33 6.95 6.24
CA LYS A 494 17.30 7.90 5.76
C LYS A 494 16.29 7.25 4.83
N MET A 495 16.65 6.13 4.21
CA MET A 495 15.83 5.41 3.23
C MET A 495 15.47 3.99 3.66
N ASP A 496 16.12 3.43 4.68
CA ASP A 496 15.77 2.16 5.31
C ASP A 496 14.33 2.18 5.89
N ASP A 497 13.67 1.02 5.89
CA ASP A 497 12.33 0.79 6.42
C ASP A 497 12.24 0.79 7.95
N ILE A 498 13.38 0.80 8.67
CA ILE A 498 13.41 0.94 10.14
C ILE A 498 12.63 2.17 10.62
N ILE A 499 12.75 3.29 9.89
CA ILE A 499 11.97 4.51 10.13
C ILE A 499 11.08 4.71 8.92
N ILE A 500 9.77 4.85 9.12
CA ILE A 500 8.83 5.09 8.01
C ILE A 500 9.31 6.30 7.19
N GLY A 501 9.88 6.01 6.02
CA GLY A 501 10.64 6.94 5.22
C GLY A 501 9.87 7.51 4.03
N TRP A 502 10.47 8.52 3.41
CA TRP A 502 9.97 9.07 2.15
C TRP A 502 9.88 8.03 1.00
N PRO A 503 10.67 6.92 0.95
CA PRO A 503 10.47 5.86 -0.04
C PRO A 503 9.08 5.22 -0.02
N ARG A 504 8.41 5.23 1.15
CA ARG A 504 7.03 4.73 1.28
C ARG A 504 6.00 5.76 0.84
N ASP A 505 6.28 7.05 1.03
CA ASP A 505 5.36 8.14 0.69
C ASP A 505 5.34 8.44 -0.80
N ILE A 506 6.49 8.36 -1.47
CA ILE A 506 6.60 8.70 -2.89
C ILE A 506 5.69 7.83 -3.76
N ALA A 507 5.57 6.54 -3.43
CA ALA A 507 4.68 5.64 -4.15
C ALA A 507 3.22 6.10 -4.10
N ARG A 508 2.74 6.56 -2.93
CA ARG A 508 1.38 7.09 -2.76
C ARG A 508 1.20 8.40 -3.52
N ILE A 509 2.15 9.31 -3.38
CA ILE A 509 2.13 10.63 -4.01
C ILE A 509 2.11 10.49 -5.53
N MET A 510 2.99 9.65 -6.10
CA MET A 510 3.05 9.44 -7.53
C MET A 510 1.80 8.72 -8.05
N GLN A 511 1.26 7.73 -7.33
CA GLN A 511 -0.03 7.10 -7.71
C GLN A 511 -1.25 8.04 -7.63
N GLY A 512 -1.14 9.13 -6.87
CA GLY A 512 -2.13 10.21 -6.86
C GLY A 512 -1.98 11.17 -8.04
N SER A 513 -0.87 11.12 -8.79
CA SER A 513 -0.46 12.18 -9.71
C SER A 513 -0.16 11.65 -11.14
N MET A 514 -0.50 12.44 -12.17
CA MET A 514 -0.11 12.20 -13.57
C MET A 514 -0.41 10.79 -14.12
N GLY A 515 -1.50 10.15 -13.68
CA GLY A 515 -1.90 8.80 -14.13
C GLY A 515 -0.87 7.69 -13.87
N THR A 516 0.07 7.91 -12.93
CA THR A 516 1.17 6.97 -12.70
C THR A 516 0.68 5.72 -11.98
N GLN A 517 1.07 4.56 -12.50
CA GLN A 517 0.96 3.29 -11.78
C GLN A 517 2.29 2.96 -11.11
N TRP A 518 2.22 2.39 -9.90
CA TRP A 518 3.40 1.95 -9.15
C TRP A 518 3.29 0.44 -8.92
N GLU A 519 4.09 -0.34 -9.63
CA GLU A 519 3.93 -1.79 -9.68
C GLU A 519 4.64 -2.49 -8.51
N TYR A 520 5.87 -2.08 -8.21
CA TYR A 520 6.68 -2.71 -7.19
C TYR A 520 7.80 -1.80 -6.70
N THR A 521 8.20 -2.01 -5.44
CA THR A 521 9.35 -1.38 -4.80
C THR A 521 10.29 -2.45 -4.26
N LYS A 522 11.57 -2.35 -4.59
CA LYS A 522 12.65 -2.98 -3.82
C LYS A 522 13.42 -1.92 -3.05
N ASN A 523 13.50 -2.07 -1.73
CA ASN A 523 14.33 -1.23 -0.89
C ASN A 523 15.52 -2.04 -0.40
N ILE A 524 16.73 -1.67 -0.83
CA ILE A 524 17.99 -2.29 -0.37
C ILE A 524 18.77 -1.38 0.59
N ALA A 525 18.17 -0.25 0.98
CA ALA A 525 18.78 0.67 1.92
C ALA A 525 18.94 0.01 3.29
N VAL A 526 20.08 0.26 3.95
CA VAL A 526 20.38 -0.30 5.27
C VAL A 526 20.95 0.80 6.17
N ALA A 527 20.40 0.88 7.38
CA ALA A 527 20.80 1.88 8.35
C ALA A 527 22.29 1.80 8.71
N GLY A 528 22.96 2.95 8.69
CA GLY A 528 24.37 3.10 9.03
C GLY A 528 25.36 2.75 7.93
N GLU A 529 24.91 2.27 6.76
CA GLU A 529 25.83 1.90 5.67
C GLU A 529 26.39 3.10 4.90
N THR A 530 27.60 2.92 4.37
CA THR A 530 28.32 3.86 3.49
C THR A 530 28.02 3.56 2.02
N LEU A 531 28.43 4.48 1.13
CA LEU A 531 28.35 4.29 -0.32
C LEU A 531 29.02 2.99 -0.80
N ALA A 532 30.16 2.61 -0.23
CA ALA A 532 30.88 1.41 -0.64
C ALA A 532 30.10 0.11 -0.33
N GLN A 533 29.42 0.06 0.82
CA GLN A 533 28.60 -1.08 1.21
C GLN A 533 27.35 -1.19 0.35
N GLN A 534 26.70 -0.05 0.08
CA GLN A 534 25.52 0.01 -0.78
C GLN A 534 25.84 -0.28 -2.25
N LEU A 535 27.01 0.13 -2.74
CA LEU A 535 27.53 -0.29 -4.05
C LEU A 535 27.65 -1.81 -4.14
N THR A 536 28.21 -2.46 -3.10
CA THR A 536 28.35 -3.92 -3.06
C THR A 536 26.99 -4.62 -3.15
N ARG A 537 25.96 -4.09 -2.47
CA ARG A 537 24.59 -4.61 -2.54
C ARG A 537 24.01 -4.44 -3.94
N LEU A 538 24.10 -3.24 -4.52
CA LEU A 538 23.54 -2.97 -5.84
C LEU A 538 24.23 -3.78 -6.95
N LEU A 539 25.54 -4.04 -6.83
CA LEU A 539 26.26 -4.92 -7.77
C LEU A 539 25.79 -6.38 -7.69
N ALA A 540 25.21 -6.81 -6.57
CA ALA A 540 24.60 -8.13 -6.42
C ALA A 540 23.15 -8.19 -6.93
N GLU A 541 22.55 -7.04 -7.30
CA GLU A 541 21.18 -6.96 -7.77
C GLU A 541 21.04 -7.18 -9.27
N ASN A 542 19.98 -7.89 -9.66
CA ASN A 542 19.56 -7.96 -11.06
C ASN A 542 18.71 -6.74 -11.40
N MET A 543 19.25 -5.86 -12.24
CA MET A 543 18.58 -4.63 -12.64
C MET A 543 17.44 -4.82 -13.65
N THR A 544 17.18 -6.07 -14.09
CA THR A 544 16.18 -6.36 -15.11
C THR A 544 14.79 -5.94 -14.65
N GLY A 545 14.14 -5.10 -15.45
CA GLY A 545 12.77 -4.66 -15.22
C GLY A 545 12.64 -3.42 -14.34
N TYR A 546 13.67 -2.94 -13.63
CA TYR A 546 13.56 -1.67 -12.89
C TYR A 546 13.49 -0.47 -13.84
N THR A 547 12.56 0.44 -13.58
CA THR A 547 12.39 1.65 -14.39
C THR A 547 13.01 2.88 -13.73
N ASP A 548 13.15 2.86 -12.40
CA ASP A 548 13.59 3.99 -11.60
C ASP A 548 14.47 3.50 -10.44
N VAL A 549 15.63 4.10 -10.26
CA VAL A 549 16.55 3.87 -9.14
C VAL A 549 16.69 5.17 -8.37
N PHE A 550 16.40 5.13 -7.07
CA PHE A 550 16.49 6.26 -6.17
C PHE A 550 17.68 6.08 -5.24
N VAL A 551 18.57 7.07 -5.21
CA VAL A 551 19.83 7.03 -4.46
C VAL A 551 19.86 8.15 -3.44
N GLY A 552 20.03 7.82 -2.16
CA GLY A 552 20.24 8.79 -1.08
C GLY A 552 21.32 8.30 -0.12
N LEU A 553 22.54 8.78 -0.34
CA LEU A 553 23.75 8.34 0.35
C LEU A 553 24.65 9.53 0.70
N GLY A 554 25.77 9.26 1.38
CA GLY A 554 26.80 10.24 1.70
C GLY A 554 26.77 10.75 3.13
N THR A 555 25.71 10.49 3.91
CA THR A 555 25.68 10.91 5.32
C THR A 555 26.74 10.16 6.12
N ASN A 556 26.79 8.82 6.03
CA ASN A 556 27.74 8.01 6.79
C ASN A 556 29.18 8.16 6.27
N ASP A 557 29.35 8.35 4.96
CA ASP A 557 30.65 8.66 4.34
C ASP A 557 31.23 9.98 4.89
N ALA A 558 30.39 11.01 5.01
CA ALA A 558 30.78 12.29 5.60
C ALA A 558 31.09 12.16 7.11
N GLN A 559 30.30 11.40 7.87
CA GLN A 559 30.61 11.13 9.29
C GLN A 559 31.96 10.41 9.45
N GLY A 560 32.22 9.41 8.58
CA GLY A 560 33.42 8.58 8.57
C GLY A 560 34.67 9.22 7.94
N ASN A 561 34.59 10.45 7.43
CA ASN A 561 35.69 11.11 6.73
C ASN A 561 36.20 10.40 5.46
N LEU A 562 35.32 9.74 4.71
CA LEU A 562 35.75 9.05 3.49
C LEU A 562 36.41 10.03 2.51
N SER A 563 37.53 9.65 1.90
CA SER A 563 38.17 10.47 0.85
C SER A 563 37.16 10.85 -0.24
N THR A 564 37.11 12.13 -0.59
CA THR A 564 36.21 12.67 -1.62
C THR A 564 36.46 12.03 -3.00
N THR A 565 37.72 11.73 -3.31
CA THR A 565 38.09 11.00 -4.54
C THR A 565 37.53 9.58 -4.54
N THR A 566 37.61 8.88 -3.40
CA THR A 566 37.07 7.52 -3.28
C THR A 566 35.54 7.52 -3.35
N PHE A 567 34.90 8.52 -2.74
CA PHE A 567 33.46 8.71 -2.84
C PHE A 567 33.01 8.96 -4.28
N GLU A 568 33.71 9.82 -5.02
CA GLU A 568 33.45 10.08 -6.45
C GLU A 568 33.53 8.80 -7.30
N THR A 569 34.62 8.02 -7.15
CA THR A 569 34.80 6.77 -7.88
C THR A 569 33.68 5.77 -7.59
N ASN A 570 33.36 5.55 -6.31
CA ASN A 570 32.31 4.60 -5.93
C ASN A 570 30.93 5.06 -6.39
N LEU A 571 30.68 6.37 -6.44
CA LEU A 571 29.41 6.92 -6.90
C LEU A 571 29.22 6.71 -8.40
N GLY A 572 30.29 6.87 -9.18
CA GLY A 572 30.30 6.52 -10.61
C GLY A 572 29.95 5.05 -10.84
N LEU A 573 30.62 4.14 -10.15
CA LEU A 573 30.33 2.69 -10.27
C LEU A 573 28.89 2.34 -9.88
N LEU A 574 28.34 3.02 -8.86
CA LEU A 574 26.94 2.84 -8.47
C LEU A 574 26.00 3.30 -9.59
N PHE A 575 26.31 4.42 -10.24
CA PHE A 575 25.53 4.95 -11.35
C PHE A 575 25.61 4.04 -12.58
N ASP A 576 26.79 3.51 -12.91
CA ASP A 576 26.96 2.54 -13.99
C ASP A 576 26.06 1.31 -13.79
N GLN A 577 26.04 0.76 -12.57
CA GLN A 577 25.18 -0.38 -12.25
C GLN A 577 23.69 0.00 -12.33
N ALA A 578 23.29 1.12 -11.73
CA ALA A 578 21.89 1.58 -11.74
C ALA A 578 21.37 1.82 -13.17
N LEU A 579 22.22 2.30 -14.07
CA LEU A 579 21.88 2.64 -15.46
C LEU A 579 22.06 1.47 -16.44
N SER A 580 22.60 0.33 -15.98
CA SER A 580 23.02 -0.81 -16.83
C SER A 580 21.93 -1.33 -17.77
N LEU A 581 20.65 -1.23 -17.39
CA LEU A 581 19.50 -1.64 -18.21
C LEU A 581 18.53 -0.48 -18.50
N GLY A 582 19.03 0.77 -18.44
CA GLY A 582 18.30 1.96 -18.89
C GLY A 582 17.27 2.52 -17.89
N ALA A 583 17.38 2.17 -16.60
CA ALA A 583 16.55 2.78 -15.57
C ALA A 583 16.83 4.29 -15.45
N ARG A 584 15.83 5.06 -15.01
CA ARG A 584 15.97 6.47 -14.64
C ARG A 584 16.62 6.56 -13.27
N LEU A 585 17.57 7.48 -13.09
CA LEU A 585 18.28 7.62 -11.83
C LEU A 585 17.88 8.92 -11.12
N HIS A 586 17.51 8.81 -9.84
CA HIS A 586 17.07 9.92 -9.01
C HIS A 586 17.97 10.06 -7.81
N VAL A 587 18.78 11.11 -7.78
CA VAL A 587 19.81 11.30 -6.78
C VAL A 587 19.37 12.37 -5.79
N LEU A 588 19.21 11.98 -4.52
CA LEU A 588 19.02 12.91 -3.42
C LEU A 588 20.39 13.38 -2.96
N LEU A 589 20.59 14.70 -3.00
CA LEU A 589 21.80 15.29 -2.41
C LEU A 589 21.76 15.10 -0.91
N THR A 590 22.87 14.60 -0.36
CA THR A 590 23.03 14.32 1.08
C THR A 590 22.47 15.47 1.91
N PRO A 591 21.41 15.25 2.72
CA PRO A 591 20.83 16.29 3.55
C PRO A 591 21.85 16.80 4.58
N ALA A 592 21.85 18.11 4.82
CA ALA A 592 22.67 18.67 5.89
C ALA A 592 22.12 18.24 7.26
N PHE A 593 23.04 17.99 8.19
CA PHE A 593 22.74 17.67 9.59
C PHE A 593 23.63 18.53 10.50
N PHE A 594 23.29 18.61 11.78
CA PHE A 594 24.14 19.24 12.78
C PHE A 594 24.72 18.21 13.73
N ASP A 595 25.91 18.49 14.24
CA ASP A 595 26.61 17.57 15.12
C ASP A 595 25.94 17.56 16.49
N ARG A 596 25.98 16.43 17.21
CA ARG A 596 25.41 16.35 18.56
C ARG A 596 26.01 17.44 19.46
N ALA A 597 27.30 17.75 19.28
CA ALA A 597 28.03 18.81 19.96
C ALA A 597 27.36 20.20 19.83
N ASP A 598 26.74 20.51 18.69
CA ASP A 598 26.08 21.79 18.45
C ASP A 598 24.82 21.97 19.31
N GLY A 599 24.19 20.86 19.71
CA GLY A 599 23.06 20.84 20.65
C GLY A 599 23.47 21.16 22.10
N PHE A 600 24.71 20.87 22.51
CA PHE A 600 25.19 21.16 23.87
C PHE A 600 25.26 22.62 24.21
N ALA A 601 25.49 23.48 23.22
CA ALA A 601 25.49 24.92 23.40
C ALA A 601 24.08 25.49 23.66
N LYS A 602 23.03 24.64 23.74
CA LYS A 602 21.63 25.02 23.92
C LYS A 602 21.09 24.49 25.26
N THR A 603 20.67 25.42 26.12
CA THR A 603 20.09 25.12 27.45
C THR A 603 18.90 24.17 27.32
N GLY A 604 18.93 23.03 28.03
CA GLY A 604 17.87 22.01 28.00
C GLY A 604 18.04 20.88 26.98
N PHE A 605 19.03 20.96 26.08
CA PHE A 605 19.23 20.00 24.98
C PHE A 605 20.63 19.39 24.92
N ALA A 606 21.46 19.62 25.94
CA ALA A 606 22.78 19.01 26.05
C ALA A 606 22.70 17.48 26.05
N ASN A 607 23.58 16.82 25.30
CA ASN A 607 23.61 15.37 25.10
C ASN A 607 22.37 14.75 24.42
N GLN A 608 21.41 15.51 23.89
CA GLN A 608 20.24 14.90 23.24
C GLN A 608 20.51 14.58 21.76
N GLY A 609 19.83 13.54 21.25
CA GLY A 609 19.92 13.11 19.86
C GLY A 609 21.01 12.07 19.55
N GLN A 610 21.15 11.71 18.26
CA GLN A 610 22.11 10.70 17.82
C GLN A 610 23.55 11.21 17.97
N ASN A 611 24.49 10.29 18.25
CA ASN A 611 25.92 10.58 18.33
C ASN A 611 26.54 10.90 16.95
N SER A 612 26.08 11.98 16.31
CA SER A 612 26.56 12.43 15.01
C SER A 612 27.77 13.37 15.14
N ALA A 613 28.64 13.30 14.14
CA ALA A 613 29.78 14.21 13.95
C ALA A 613 30.10 14.34 12.46
N GLY A 614 30.61 15.49 12.02
CA GLY A 614 31.04 15.68 10.63
C GLY A 614 30.08 16.41 9.70
N GLY A 615 29.05 17.07 10.22
CA GLY A 615 28.09 17.83 9.41
C GLY A 615 28.76 18.88 8.51
N GLN A 616 29.88 19.46 8.94
CA GLN A 616 30.67 20.43 8.17
C GLN A 616 31.28 19.88 6.87
N ARG A 617 31.37 18.54 6.74
CA ARG A 617 31.95 17.89 5.56
C ARG A 617 30.91 17.63 4.46
N VAL A 618 29.64 17.55 4.82
CA VAL A 618 28.51 17.26 3.90
C VAL A 618 28.49 18.15 2.64
N PRO A 619 28.79 19.47 2.68
CA PRO A 619 28.82 20.30 1.47
C PRO A 619 29.75 19.78 0.37
N ALA A 620 30.93 19.26 0.73
CA ALA A 620 31.88 18.74 -0.26
C ALA A 620 31.32 17.51 -1.01
N TYR A 621 30.73 16.56 -0.29
CA TYR A 621 30.08 15.38 -0.90
C TYR A 621 28.91 15.78 -1.80
N ARG A 622 28.12 16.77 -1.40
CA ARG A 622 26.99 17.28 -2.21
C ARG A 622 27.45 17.84 -3.57
N GLU A 623 28.54 18.62 -3.58
CA GLU A 623 29.06 19.15 -4.86
C GLU A 623 29.65 18.06 -5.75
N ILE A 624 30.27 17.04 -5.17
CA ILE A 624 30.74 15.87 -5.92
C ILE A 624 29.55 15.13 -6.54
N MET A 625 28.48 14.87 -5.78
CA MET A 625 27.27 14.24 -6.30
C MET A 625 26.69 15.04 -7.48
N ARG A 626 26.60 16.37 -7.37
CA ARG A 626 26.13 17.23 -8.47
C ARG A 626 27.02 17.11 -9.71
N ARG A 627 28.35 17.15 -9.53
CA ARG A 627 29.30 17.03 -10.63
C ARG A 627 29.19 15.68 -11.34
N VAL A 628 29.16 14.58 -10.59
CA VAL A 628 29.00 13.22 -11.17
C VAL A 628 27.67 13.12 -11.92
N CYS A 629 26.56 13.59 -11.34
CA CYS A 629 25.26 13.64 -12.03
C CYS A 629 25.34 14.44 -13.34
N ALA A 630 26.02 15.58 -13.35
CA ALA A 630 26.19 16.42 -14.53
C ALA A 630 26.99 15.70 -15.63
N THR A 631 28.08 15.03 -15.27
CA THR A 631 28.90 14.23 -16.20
C THR A 631 28.06 13.15 -16.89
N TYR A 632 27.33 12.34 -16.11
CA TYR A 632 26.52 11.27 -16.69
C TYR A 632 25.34 11.79 -17.52
N ARG A 633 24.76 12.93 -17.14
CA ARG A 633 23.69 13.58 -17.91
C ARG A 633 24.20 14.13 -19.24
N ALA A 634 25.43 14.63 -19.30
CA ALA A 634 26.07 15.07 -20.54
C ALA A 634 26.24 13.90 -21.53
N SER A 635 26.38 12.67 -21.02
CA SER A 635 26.39 11.43 -21.82
C SER A 635 25.00 10.94 -22.25
N GLY A 636 23.93 11.72 -22.00
CA GLY A 636 22.56 11.39 -22.42
C GLY A 636 21.74 10.56 -21.43
N ASN A 637 22.26 10.26 -20.24
CA ASN A 637 21.53 9.49 -19.23
C ASN A 637 20.42 10.31 -18.56
N LYS A 638 19.32 9.63 -18.22
CA LYS A 638 18.17 10.23 -17.51
C LYS A 638 18.42 10.30 -16.01
N ILE A 639 19.03 11.40 -15.57
CA ILE A 639 19.39 11.62 -14.17
C ILE A 639 18.72 12.89 -13.64
N SER A 640 18.05 12.76 -12.49
CA SER A 640 17.50 13.87 -11.72
C SER A 640 18.27 14.07 -10.43
N VAL A 641 18.34 15.31 -9.97
CA VAL A 641 18.99 15.70 -8.72
C VAL A 641 17.96 16.42 -7.85
N THR A 642 17.75 15.92 -6.64
CA THR A 642 16.85 16.51 -5.66
C THR A 642 17.64 17.09 -4.50
N ASP A 643 17.50 18.40 -4.28
CA ASP A 643 18.16 19.09 -3.18
C ASP A 643 17.26 19.17 -1.95
N VAL A 644 17.43 18.22 -1.03
CA VAL A 644 16.64 18.13 0.21
C VAL A 644 16.77 19.39 1.07
N GLY A 645 17.92 20.06 1.05
CA GLY A 645 18.13 21.30 1.79
C GLY A 645 17.26 22.45 1.28
N LYS A 646 16.95 22.48 -0.03
CA LYS A 646 16.00 23.46 -0.60
C LYS A 646 14.54 23.13 -0.29
N ILE A 647 14.23 21.87 -0.03
CA ILE A 647 12.88 21.39 0.25
C ILE A 647 12.51 21.61 1.72
N CYS A 648 13.39 21.17 2.63
CA CYS A 648 13.13 21.24 4.06
C CYS A 648 13.55 22.59 4.66
N GLY A 649 14.55 23.25 4.08
CA GLY A 649 15.23 24.37 4.69
C GLY A 649 16.39 23.93 5.59
N PRO A 650 16.98 24.85 6.37
CA PRO A 650 18.19 24.58 7.14
C PRO A 650 17.96 23.70 8.38
N SER A 651 18.74 22.62 8.52
CA SER A 651 18.80 21.78 9.72
C SER A 651 19.86 22.31 10.69
N LEU A 652 19.49 23.24 11.57
CA LEU A 652 20.41 23.89 12.51
C LEU A 652 20.00 23.68 13.97
N ALA A 653 20.97 23.41 14.84
CA ALA A 653 20.75 23.30 16.29
C ALA A 653 20.12 24.56 16.91
N ARG A 654 20.25 25.73 16.28
CA ARG A 654 19.62 26.99 16.72
C ARG A 654 18.08 26.90 16.82
N TYR A 655 17.45 26.05 16.01
CA TYR A 655 15.99 25.94 16.00
C TYR A 655 15.43 25.14 17.19
N LEU A 656 16.28 24.50 18.01
CA LEU A 656 15.86 23.79 19.22
C LEU A 656 15.28 24.71 20.31
N THR A 657 15.56 26.02 20.27
CA THR A 657 15.26 26.95 21.38
C THR A 657 14.43 28.17 20.99
N TRP A 658 13.85 28.24 19.78
CA TRP A 658 13.23 29.48 19.27
C TRP A 658 11.78 29.69 19.73
N ALA A 659 11.49 29.55 21.02
CA ALA A 659 10.24 30.07 21.59
C ALA A 659 10.36 30.26 23.11
N SER A 660 9.96 31.43 23.62
CA SER A 660 9.89 31.73 25.06
C SER A 660 8.77 30.98 25.79
N ASP A 661 7.90 30.30 25.04
CA ASP A 661 6.73 29.53 25.49
C ASP A 661 6.95 28.00 25.41
N GLN A 662 8.16 27.53 25.08
CA GLN A 662 8.48 26.11 24.88
C GLN A 662 7.69 25.41 23.75
N ASN A 663 7.05 26.16 22.85
CA ASN A 663 6.43 25.54 21.67
C ASN A 663 7.51 25.08 20.68
N ARG A 664 7.48 23.78 20.36
CA ARG A 664 8.45 23.11 19.48
C ARG A 664 8.34 23.66 18.06
N VAL A 665 9.40 24.30 17.54
CA VAL A 665 9.55 24.57 16.11
C VAL A 665 10.05 23.29 15.43
N ASP A 666 9.44 22.87 14.33
CA ASP A 666 9.88 21.69 13.57
C ASP A 666 11.30 21.90 13.05
N THR A 667 12.26 21.17 13.59
CA THR A 667 13.68 21.22 13.20
C THR A 667 13.98 20.52 11.86
N ASN A 668 12.95 20.03 11.15
CA ASN A 668 13.02 19.13 9.98
C ASN A 668 13.73 17.79 10.23
N VAL A 669 14.47 17.66 11.33
CA VAL A 669 15.12 16.43 11.82
C VAL A 669 14.69 16.15 13.25
N PHE A 670 14.55 14.89 13.65
CA PHE A 670 14.11 14.51 15.00
C PHE A 670 15.25 14.12 15.95
N ASP A 671 16.37 13.62 15.42
CA ASP A 671 17.55 13.20 16.17
C ASP A 671 18.82 13.76 15.54
N ASN A 672 18.76 15.06 15.21
CA ASN A 672 19.84 15.85 14.60
C ASN A 672 20.38 15.37 13.25
N ILE A 673 19.97 14.18 12.75
CA ILE A 673 20.42 13.63 11.47
C ILE A 673 19.26 13.10 10.61
N HIS A 674 18.25 12.46 11.19
CA HIS A 674 17.13 11.86 10.46
C HIS A 674 15.94 12.81 10.38
N GLU A 675 15.33 12.86 9.21
CA GLU A 675 14.25 13.77 8.89
C GLU A 675 12.97 13.45 9.67
N SER A 676 12.24 14.48 10.09
CA SER A 676 10.92 14.36 10.70
C SER A 676 9.90 13.80 9.70
N ARG A 677 8.76 13.29 10.20
CA ARG A 677 7.69 12.74 9.34
C ARG A 677 7.21 13.75 8.28
N LEU A 678 7.10 15.03 8.66
CA LEU A 678 6.68 16.10 7.75
C LEU A 678 7.76 16.38 6.69
N ALA A 679 9.03 16.46 7.09
CA ALA A 679 10.15 16.64 6.18
C ALA A 679 10.23 15.48 5.16
N ARG A 680 10.02 14.24 5.59
CA ARG A 680 9.97 13.06 4.71
C ARG A 680 8.86 13.15 3.66
N THR A 681 7.66 13.63 4.01
CA THR A 681 6.59 13.87 3.02
C THR A 681 6.98 14.94 2.00
N LYS A 682 7.57 16.05 2.45
CA LYS A 682 8.04 17.12 1.55
C LYS A 682 9.13 16.61 0.59
N ILE A 683 10.05 15.80 1.10
CA ILE A 683 11.08 15.14 0.29
C ILE A 683 10.42 14.25 -0.75
N ALA A 684 9.48 13.40 -0.38
CA ALA A 684 8.78 12.54 -1.32
C ALA A 684 8.09 13.34 -2.44
N GLN A 685 7.44 14.47 -2.11
CA GLN A 685 6.86 15.38 -3.11
C GLN A 685 7.92 16.01 -4.03
N GLY A 686 9.03 16.48 -3.46
CA GLY A 686 10.13 17.06 -4.24
C GLY A 686 10.82 16.06 -5.16
N VAL A 687 11.02 14.82 -4.68
CA VAL A 687 11.59 13.73 -5.48
C VAL A 687 10.61 13.29 -6.56
N ALA A 688 9.30 13.18 -6.26
CA ALA A 688 8.28 12.88 -7.26
C ALA A 688 8.29 13.90 -8.41
N ARG A 689 8.33 15.20 -8.08
CA ARG A 689 8.47 16.28 -9.08
C ARG A 689 9.72 16.13 -9.94
N ALA A 690 10.86 15.83 -9.33
CA ALA A 690 12.10 15.60 -10.05
C ALA A 690 12.03 14.36 -10.95
N ALA A 691 11.34 13.31 -10.49
CA ALA A 691 11.13 12.09 -11.25
C ALA A 691 10.27 12.33 -12.50
N TYR A 692 9.14 13.03 -12.34
CA TYR A 692 8.32 13.47 -13.47
C TYR A 692 9.11 14.35 -14.44
N GLY A 693 9.90 15.30 -13.92
CA GLY A 693 10.70 16.21 -14.74
C GLY A 693 11.69 15.52 -15.68
N ILE A 694 12.20 14.33 -15.34
CA ILE A 694 13.06 13.53 -16.25
C ILE A 694 12.33 12.41 -16.99
N ALA A 695 11.15 12.01 -16.51
CA ALA A 695 10.23 11.14 -17.24
C ALA A 695 9.75 11.82 -18.52
N THR A 696 9.60 13.13 -18.47
CA THR A 696 9.07 13.96 -19.56
C THR A 696 10.16 14.85 -20.15
N THR A 697 10.27 14.87 -21.48
CA THR A 697 11.21 15.78 -22.15
C THR A 697 10.59 17.17 -22.30
N ARG A 698 11.39 18.23 -22.19
CA ARG A 698 10.94 19.59 -22.52
C ARG A 698 10.56 19.67 -24.00
N ARG A 699 9.35 20.17 -24.29
CA ARG A 699 8.94 20.50 -25.66
C ARG A 699 9.71 21.71 -26.19
N THR A 700 10.22 21.63 -27.41
CA THR A 700 10.76 22.77 -28.14
C THR A 700 10.67 22.55 -29.65
N ARG A 701 10.51 23.63 -30.41
CA ARG A 701 10.55 23.59 -31.88
C ARG A 701 11.97 23.73 -32.42
N ALA A 702 12.91 24.15 -31.57
CA ALA A 702 14.26 24.44 -31.98
C ALA A 702 15.05 23.19 -32.36
N TYR A 703 15.91 23.36 -33.36
CA TYR A 703 16.93 22.40 -33.76
C TYR A 703 18.26 23.15 -33.89
N PRO A 704 19.36 22.62 -33.32
CA PRO A 704 20.63 23.34 -33.24
C PRO A 704 21.20 23.65 -34.64
N VAL A 705 22.03 24.69 -34.69
CA VAL A 705 22.81 25.06 -35.87
C VAL A 705 23.69 23.89 -36.28
N THR A 706 23.43 23.37 -37.48
CA THR A 706 24.03 22.16 -38.03
C THR A 706 24.49 22.41 -39.46
N GLY A 707 25.56 21.76 -39.90
CA GLY A 707 26.03 21.90 -41.29
C GLY A 707 25.02 21.32 -42.29
N ILE A 708 24.87 21.96 -43.45
CA ILE A 708 24.01 21.44 -44.53
C ILE A 708 24.56 20.10 -45.03
N PRO A 709 23.78 19.00 -44.99
CA PRO A 709 24.23 17.68 -45.43
C PRO A 709 24.62 17.66 -46.91
N ALA A 710 25.68 16.91 -47.25
CA ALA A 710 26.16 16.76 -48.63
C ALA A 710 25.07 16.21 -49.57
N GLY A 711 24.16 15.39 -49.06
CA GLY A 711 23.05 14.81 -49.84
C GLY A 711 21.96 15.80 -50.25
N TRP A 712 21.95 17.01 -49.70
CA TRP A 712 20.98 18.04 -50.12
C TRP A 712 21.42 18.73 -51.41
N TYR A 713 22.71 18.75 -51.72
CA TYR A 713 23.21 19.47 -52.89
C TYR A 713 22.94 18.73 -54.19
N THR A 714 22.59 19.49 -55.24
CA THR A 714 22.26 18.95 -56.56
C THR A 714 23.06 19.66 -57.66
N ASN A 715 23.09 19.09 -58.86
CA ASN A 715 23.68 19.74 -60.04
C ASN A 715 25.13 20.23 -59.86
N ASN A 716 25.94 19.47 -59.11
CA ASN A 716 27.35 19.77 -58.80
C ASN A 716 27.59 21.07 -58.01
N TRP A 717 26.53 21.62 -57.39
CA TRP A 717 26.69 22.61 -56.35
C TRP A 717 27.18 21.95 -55.06
N ALA A 718 27.91 22.70 -54.25
CA ALA A 718 28.46 22.24 -52.98
C ALA A 718 28.70 23.42 -52.03
N ALA A 719 29.00 23.10 -50.77
CA ALA A 719 29.49 24.07 -49.81
C ALA A 719 30.82 24.71 -50.29
N LEU A 720 30.90 26.04 -50.25
CA LEU A 720 32.17 26.77 -50.41
C LEU A 720 32.78 27.15 -49.05
N THR A 721 31.93 27.42 -48.05
CA THR A 721 32.33 27.63 -46.65
C THR A 721 31.83 26.48 -45.77
N SER A 722 31.37 26.75 -44.55
CA SER A 722 30.57 25.85 -43.73
C SER A 722 29.11 26.32 -43.69
N PRO A 723 28.30 26.14 -44.76
CA PRO A 723 26.88 26.47 -44.72
C PRO A 723 26.15 25.68 -43.64
N VAL A 724 25.21 26.34 -42.99
CA VAL A 724 24.46 25.81 -41.85
C VAL A 724 22.96 25.95 -42.06
N PHE A 725 22.21 25.14 -41.34
CA PHE A 725 20.77 25.26 -41.18
C PHE A 725 20.39 25.10 -39.71
N TRP A 726 19.25 25.64 -39.30
CA TRP A 726 18.67 25.43 -37.97
C TRP A 726 17.16 25.67 -37.97
N MET A 727 16.52 25.30 -36.87
CA MET A 727 15.15 25.73 -36.55
C MET A 727 15.19 26.53 -35.25
N ASP A 728 14.53 27.69 -35.24
CA ASP A 728 14.46 28.53 -34.04
C ASP A 728 13.35 28.05 -33.06
N GLU A 729 13.21 28.73 -31.92
CA GLU A 729 12.20 28.37 -30.91
C GLU A 729 10.75 28.57 -31.38
N ARG A 730 10.54 29.42 -32.40
CA ARG A 730 9.22 29.67 -33.01
C ARG A 730 8.88 28.60 -34.05
N GLY A 731 9.90 27.90 -34.56
CA GLY A 731 9.81 26.90 -35.61
C GLY A 731 10.16 27.43 -37.00
N TYR A 732 10.69 28.66 -37.12
CA TYR A 732 11.21 29.17 -38.39
C TYR A 732 12.44 28.35 -38.78
N LYS A 733 12.51 28.03 -40.07
CA LYS A 733 13.60 27.30 -40.70
C LYS A 733 14.58 28.31 -41.25
N HIS A 734 15.87 28.05 -41.06
CA HIS A 734 16.94 28.94 -41.50
C HIS A 734 17.99 28.17 -42.31
N ILE A 735 18.55 28.82 -43.32
CA ILE A 735 19.80 28.41 -43.99
C ILE A 735 20.71 29.62 -44.17
N ASP A 736 22.01 29.44 -43.91
CA ASP A 736 23.01 30.47 -44.14
C ASP A 736 24.34 29.86 -44.64
N GLY A 737 25.20 30.71 -45.21
CA GLY A 737 26.51 30.34 -45.70
C GLY A 737 26.69 30.59 -47.18
N ILE A 738 27.74 30.00 -47.76
CA ILE A 738 28.12 30.20 -49.15
C ILE A 738 28.18 28.85 -49.86
N ILE A 739 27.46 28.75 -50.97
CA ILE A 739 27.45 27.59 -51.86
C ILE A 739 28.06 27.98 -53.21
N SER A 740 28.64 27.03 -53.92
CA SER A 740 29.22 27.27 -55.24
C SER A 740 29.20 26.05 -56.13
N ASN A 741 29.39 26.26 -57.42
CA ASN A 741 29.60 25.22 -58.41
C ASN A 741 31.02 25.28 -58.98
N ALA A 742 31.85 24.31 -58.61
CA ALA A 742 33.26 24.25 -59.03
C ALA A 742 33.43 23.77 -60.48
N ALA A 743 32.47 23.00 -61.01
CA ALA A 743 32.57 22.34 -62.32
C ALA A 743 32.12 23.22 -63.50
N GLY A 744 31.41 24.33 -63.25
CA GLY A 744 30.92 25.22 -64.30
C GLY A 744 29.74 24.70 -65.12
N ALA A 745 29.25 23.49 -64.83
CA ALA A 745 28.07 22.91 -65.47
C ALA A 745 26.79 23.38 -64.74
N ASN A 746 25.71 23.65 -65.48
CA ASN A 746 24.41 24.09 -64.95
C ASN A 746 24.48 25.42 -64.17
N LEU A 747 24.83 26.49 -64.89
CA LEU A 747 24.93 27.86 -64.38
C LEU A 747 23.90 28.78 -65.07
N ALA A 748 22.65 28.33 -65.15
CA ALA A 748 21.55 29.12 -65.66
C ALA A 748 20.59 29.48 -64.52
N ASP A 749 19.89 30.60 -64.67
CA ASP A 749 18.80 30.96 -63.79
C ASP A 749 17.75 29.84 -63.71
N GLY A 750 17.23 29.60 -62.51
CA GLY A 750 16.31 28.50 -62.24
C GLY A 750 16.99 27.14 -62.03
N THR A 751 18.33 27.06 -62.06
CA THR A 751 19.03 25.81 -61.74
C THR A 751 18.79 25.42 -60.29
N GLN A 752 18.36 24.17 -60.06
CA GLN A 752 18.25 23.60 -58.72
C GLN A 752 19.65 23.38 -58.10
N VAL A 753 19.86 23.90 -56.89
CA VAL A 753 21.13 23.78 -56.15
C VAL A 753 21.02 22.96 -54.87
N LEU A 754 19.82 22.94 -54.26
CA LEU A 754 19.53 22.12 -53.11
C LEU A 754 18.18 21.41 -53.29
N GLN A 755 18.05 20.25 -52.65
CA GLN A 755 16.81 19.55 -52.38
C GLN A 755 16.61 19.48 -50.87
N LEU A 756 15.71 20.31 -50.34
CA LEU A 756 15.39 20.33 -48.93
C LEU A 756 14.53 19.12 -48.53
N PRO A 757 14.78 18.53 -47.35
CA PRO A 757 13.93 17.49 -46.78
C PRO A 757 12.59 18.06 -46.35
N THR A 758 11.59 17.20 -46.14
CA THR A 758 10.21 17.61 -45.83
C THR A 758 10.09 18.57 -44.66
N TYR A 759 10.86 18.37 -43.59
CA TYR A 759 10.83 19.24 -42.41
C TYR A 759 11.40 20.65 -42.65
N MET A 760 12.18 20.86 -43.73
CA MET A 760 12.68 22.18 -44.13
C MET A 760 11.85 22.82 -45.24
N ARG A 761 10.81 22.16 -45.77
CA ARG A 761 10.03 22.73 -46.89
C ARG A 761 9.16 23.90 -46.41
N PRO A 762 9.04 24.98 -47.20
CA PRO A 762 8.08 26.04 -46.91
C PRO A 762 6.66 25.58 -47.28
N SER A 763 5.65 26.18 -46.63
CA SER A 763 4.24 25.92 -46.95
C SER A 763 3.82 26.38 -48.35
N ARG A 764 4.56 27.33 -48.92
CA ARG A 764 4.39 27.90 -50.26
C ARG A 764 5.74 28.26 -50.86
N THR A 765 5.80 28.41 -52.18
CA THR A 765 7.02 28.90 -52.83
C THR A 765 7.35 30.32 -52.36
N ILE A 766 8.61 30.56 -52.03
CA ILE A 766 9.13 31.85 -51.55
C ILE A 766 10.36 32.29 -52.34
N TRP A 767 10.60 33.59 -52.36
CA TRP A 767 11.74 34.22 -53.02
C TRP A 767 12.50 35.06 -52.00
N LEU A 768 13.80 34.82 -51.86
CA LEU A 768 14.64 35.50 -50.89
C LEU A 768 15.86 36.10 -51.61
N PRO A 769 16.23 37.35 -51.32
CA PRO A 769 17.40 37.98 -51.92
C PRO A 769 18.69 37.34 -51.42
N THR A 770 19.65 37.15 -52.33
CA THR A 770 20.99 36.61 -52.00
C THR A 770 22.09 37.51 -52.56
N VAL A 771 23.32 37.29 -52.07
CA VAL A 771 24.48 38.06 -52.53
C VAL A 771 25.28 37.23 -53.53
N THR A 772 25.62 37.86 -54.67
CA THR A 772 26.48 37.29 -55.71
C THR A 772 27.88 38.00 -55.80
N GLN A 773 28.82 37.49 -56.61
CA GLN A 773 30.29 37.71 -56.55
C GLN A 773 30.63 38.74 -57.59
N LYS A 774 29.85 38.68 -58.67
CA LYS A 774 29.76 39.72 -59.67
C LYS A 774 29.11 40.95 -59.04
N ALA A 775 29.89 42.03 -58.97
CA ALA A 775 29.39 43.33 -58.54
C ALA A 775 28.18 43.75 -59.39
N ASN A 776 27.24 44.48 -58.78
CA ASN A 776 26.02 44.99 -59.42
C ASN A 776 25.10 43.92 -60.04
N THR A 777 25.23 42.65 -59.62
CA THR A 777 24.32 41.57 -60.02
C THR A 777 23.47 41.14 -58.83
N GLN A 778 22.15 41.27 -58.96
CA GLN A 778 21.22 40.89 -57.91
C GLN A 778 20.98 39.37 -57.94
N GLY A 779 21.22 38.71 -56.81
CA GLY A 779 20.97 37.28 -56.64
C GLY A 779 19.65 37.02 -55.96
N TRP A 780 19.01 35.90 -56.31
CA TRP A 780 17.84 35.41 -55.61
C TRP A 780 17.90 33.89 -55.45
N ILE A 781 17.26 33.41 -54.40
CA ILE A 781 16.86 32.01 -54.30
C ILE A 781 15.34 31.91 -54.33
N GLU A 782 14.87 30.91 -55.08
CA GLU A 782 13.50 30.44 -55.03
C GLU A 782 13.50 29.14 -54.23
N ILE A 783 12.72 29.10 -53.14
CA ILE A 783 12.51 27.87 -52.37
C ILE A 783 11.07 27.43 -52.61
N GLN A 784 10.90 26.37 -53.37
CA GLN A 784 9.60 25.83 -53.72
C GLN A 784 9.01 25.00 -52.57
N SER A 785 7.69 24.88 -52.51
CA SER A 785 7.01 24.03 -51.50
C SER A 785 7.35 22.54 -51.62
N THR A 786 7.89 22.12 -52.78
CA THR A 786 8.44 20.78 -53.02
C THR A 786 9.84 20.57 -52.39
N GLY A 787 10.45 21.63 -51.85
CA GLY A 787 11.81 21.65 -51.29
C GLY A 787 12.91 21.91 -52.30
N VAL A 788 12.58 22.10 -53.58
CA VAL A 788 13.55 22.51 -54.61
C VAL A 788 14.02 23.93 -54.29
N VAL A 789 15.33 24.12 -54.14
CA VAL A 789 15.95 25.45 -54.06
C VAL A 789 16.61 25.74 -55.40
N ALA A 790 16.11 26.75 -56.11
CA ALA A 790 16.67 27.23 -57.35
C ALA A 790 17.35 28.59 -57.16
N VAL A 791 18.42 28.82 -57.93
CA VAL A 791 19.21 30.07 -57.87
C VAL A 791 19.00 30.92 -59.12
N TYR A 792 19.06 32.23 -58.93
CA TYR A 792 18.96 33.23 -59.99
C TYR A 792 20.08 34.29 -59.84
N GLY A 793 20.56 34.80 -60.96
CA GLY A 793 21.72 35.68 -61.04
C GLY A 793 23.05 34.93 -61.13
N VAL A 794 23.06 33.66 -61.57
CA VAL A 794 24.27 32.84 -61.74
C VAL A 794 24.60 32.66 -63.22
N ASP A 795 25.89 32.64 -63.55
CA ASP A 795 26.38 32.45 -64.93
C ASP A 795 27.79 31.83 -64.93
N SER A 796 28.38 31.60 -66.10
CA SER A 796 29.74 31.04 -66.26
C SER A 796 30.84 31.83 -65.53
N THR A 797 30.60 33.10 -65.19
CA THR A 797 31.46 34.02 -64.45
C THR A 797 31.01 34.28 -63.00
N ASN A 798 29.81 33.83 -62.61
CA ASN A 798 29.20 34.04 -61.29
C ASN A 798 28.70 32.69 -60.71
N LYS A 799 29.62 31.91 -60.13
CA LYS A 799 29.41 30.49 -59.78
C LYS A 799 29.13 30.23 -58.30
N PHE A 800 28.81 31.25 -57.55
CA PHE A 800 28.71 31.19 -56.10
C PHE A 800 27.44 31.94 -55.66
N MET A 801 26.96 31.64 -54.47
CA MET A 801 25.82 32.33 -53.89
C MET A 801 25.92 32.33 -52.37
N ARG A 802 25.73 33.48 -51.74
CA ARG A 802 25.61 33.59 -50.29
C ARG A 802 24.13 33.67 -49.90
N LEU A 803 23.70 32.73 -49.06
CA LEU A 803 22.31 32.53 -48.65
C LEU A 803 21.79 33.63 -47.70
N SER A 804 22.68 34.29 -46.95
CA SER A 804 22.39 35.51 -46.16
C SER A 804 21.22 35.37 -45.17
N ASP A 805 21.24 34.30 -44.36
CA ASP A 805 20.16 33.96 -43.41
C ASP A 805 18.76 33.93 -44.05
N ALA A 806 18.65 33.13 -45.10
CA ALA A 806 17.37 32.83 -45.71
C ALA A 806 16.51 32.04 -44.72
N HIS A 807 15.34 32.57 -44.37
CA HIS A 807 14.45 31.97 -43.37
C HIS A 807 12.98 32.01 -43.77
N TRP A 808 12.21 31.04 -43.28
CA TRP A 808 10.79 30.87 -43.60
C TRP A 808 10.03 30.02 -42.57
N GLU A 809 8.70 30.06 -42.65
CA GLU A 809 7.79 29.27 -41.82
C GLU A 809 7.72 27.79 -42.17
#